data_AF-A0A3A8IG78-F1
#
_entry.id   AF-A0A3A8IG78-F1
#
_cell.length_a   1.000
_cell.length_b   1.000
_cell.length_c   1.000
_cell.angle_alpha   90.00
_cell.angle_beta   90.00
_cell.angle_gamma   90.00
#
_symmetry.space_group_name_H-M   'P 1'
#
loop_
_entity.id
_entity.type
_entity.pdbx_description
1 polymer ?
#
loop_
_entity_poly.entity_id
_entity_poly.type
_entity_poly.pdbx_seq_one_letter_code
_entity_poly.pdbx_strand_id
1 'polypeptide(L)'
;MRLKRFISSSFHAKLRPGLGGLLVASSLFSLPAEAAALKVMTMGLGTGTVTATGISCTSAGGDCDESYAATATVTLTAAPTGGSTFGGWNTDVDADLLSSPDCSGTALTCTLSMSLARSVKPVFHLPVGTLNPLVVANPNAITPEEIEAYLGNPANANTNSVARFISALPAQYKQSAILMSRSESLQTGTAEHPRILLSSLDAKSVFSIGPVPSASYPGSHPDVIEYMQWDEATRNFRFHEIILKSIPAMGTIPPRSRHIEKDDTKCSSCHSTRNVLNRTGIPGTDGLPVGGIKTKNKPNWDPYDSWGGMLPFNRDRLYQGSLDTAAFRKLFNPWTWRASPAIRQLVEQLRLQPPGLPAGNANIITRYRGGLNDGTPRFSFDTSPPVTTEPAPVGSAPAISTAYAFNGLVGTGASTPVVRGGTFVTLFHQSAVGGGEGRGIQLFDLLGGLDGNLNQRRLADEVASHRWATGSVYVDPRPVALAITKGCLIINAAMNRVESTASSLTFDLSFFTARNGMGINALRADTDSRTKSVPRRKVDIQRYNLDRTGDVYLATSSPVNGLVQQYGAATSASTDNSFARLRREVFRRPIDAGGADATVMGGIFVDREIYNDNTTPVTLYRYFLEPLGISVDKWSLGVRGRSRAYGFADVFNSYNTALEQALEDNLMAEPVAGLVSPYTCTNLIPAVNTTLASLPLPAAVPTYTDVQRIFNKACVECHGGLDYPPYSNYGTFLNLAEDQSGPGVNPLTQPHGIAAPLATSLTAPLYERITRTTETCPFGMMPCGGPPLSKVDIETIRRWIVGANPSTWGDPHLTTIDGVRYDFQGAGEFVLLRDPGLEIQARHTPIQTDQPVGPDAHTGLTACASLTTAVAVRVGSHRITYQMNAERPELLELRIDGKPTQLGSEILLSGGGRITATPASGGLQIETPGGTRIILTVDWWAHYQVWYMNVGVQQARATEGLLGAIAPGNWLPALPDGTLLGERPTDAYERYIALYEKFEDAWRVTKDTSLFDYASGYSTASYTLKSWPEYKATSCRVNKQPPGIPVKEPLKPIALEEAEQICKAVTTDERRRDCAQDVAATGEPGFVKVYETALKVEGNLPPGVLKLVGPKDNAVESSLVSFKWDGTYDKDQDSVGYRHCVWSVDVGFTYQACASKPTQELSTTVRLESGRDYFWKVIAEDGKGGSTESLTWRLTAK
;
A
#
# COMPACT_ATOMS: atom_id res chain seq x y z
N MET A 1 71.18 15.87 16.05
CA MET A 1 72.58 16.37 16.00
C MET A 1 72.58 17.80 16.52
N ARG A 2 73.20 18.12 17.69
CA ARG A 2 73.25 19.47 18.33
C ARG A 2 71.86 20.04 18.82
N LEU A 3 71.70 20.85 19.89
CA LEU A 3 72.54 21.15 21.09
C LEU A 3 71.75 21.87 22.25
N LYS A 4 72.13 21.61 23.52
CA LYS A 4 72.17 22.52 24.74
C LYS A 4 70.92 23.00 25.54
N ARG A 5 71.08 22.91 26.89
CA ARG A 5 70.50 23.72 28.03
C ARG A 5 68.99 23.55 28.31
N PHE A 6 68.44 23.65 29.54
CA PHE A 6 68.88 23.82 30.95
C PHE A 6 67.63 23.50 31.87
N ILE A 7 67.60 23.32 33.21
CA ILE A 7 68.52 23.27 34.37
C ILE A 7 67.88 22.35 35.48
N SER A 8 68.36 22.26 36.74
CA SER A 8 67.70 21.41 37.78
C SER A 8 67.80 21.87 39.26
N SER A 9 66.79 21.51 40.07
CA SER A 9 66.75 21.38 41.55
C SER A 9 65.36 20.83 41.98
N SER A 10 65.15 20.04 43.06
CA SER A 10 66.06 19.31 43.97
C SER A 10 65.28 18.33 44.91
N PHE A 11 65.78 17.10 45.09
CA PHE A 11 65.87 16.24 46.32
C PHE A 11 64.74 16.15 47.40
N HIS A 12 64.53 15.07 48.19
CA HIS A 12 64.72 13.60 48.03
C HIS A 12 64.22 12.79 49.27
N ALA A 13 63.93 11.49 49.07
CA ALA A 13 64.05 10.35 50.03
C ALA A 13 63.24 10.28 51.36
N LYS A 14 63.30 9.08 52.00
CA LYS A 14 62.54 8.62 53.18
C LYS A 14 63.50 8.08 54.27
N LEU A 15 63.09 8.06 55.56
CA LEU A 15 62.92 6.87 56.45
C LEU A 15 63.12 7.14 57.97
N ARG A 16 62.06 6.87 58.76
CA ARG A 16 61.94 6.14 60.07
C ARG A 16 63.07 6.16 61.15
N PRO A 17 62.77 5.84 62.44
CA PRO A 17 61.49 5.87 63.19
C PRO A 17 61.60 6.51 64.61
N GLY A 18 60.50 6.56 65.38
CA GLY A 18 60.48 6.90 66.82
C GLY A 18 59.16 6.50 67.49
N LEU A 19 59.15 6.30 68.81
CA LEU A 19 58.00 5.77 69.58
C LEU A 19 57.70 6.63 70.83
N GLY A 20 56.42 6.75 71.20
CA GLY A 20 55.98 7.19 72.53
C GLY A 20 55.50 8.65 72.66
N GLY A 21 54.46 8.85 73.48
CA GLY A 21 53.86 10.16 73.79
C GLY A 21 52.33 10.08 73.89
N LEU A 22 51.74 10.56 74.98
CA LEU A 22 50.30 10.46 75.27
C LEU A 22 49.72 11.82 75.72
N LEU A 23 48.41 12.00 75.50
CA LEU A 23 47.49 12.92 76.18
C LEU A 23 47.46 14.44 75.86
N VAL A 24 46.24 14.99 76.05
CA VAL A 24 45.75 16.38 76.11
C VAL A 24 45.89 17.30 74.87
N ALA A 25 44.76 17.48 74.16
CA ALA A 25 44.41 18.72 73.44
C ALA A 25 42.88 18.83 73.20
N SER A 26 42.06 18.65 74.24
CA SER A 26 40.60 18.63 74.14
C SER A 26 39.96 20.03 74.25
N SER A 27 40.00 20.84 73.20
CA SER A 27 39.31 22.15 73.20
C SER A 27 38.96 22.72 71.82
N LEU A 28 37.72 23.21 71.72
CA LEU A 28 37.28 24.31 70.84
C LEU A 28 37.41 24.13 69.30
N PHE A 29 36.76 23.09 68.77
CA PHE A 29 35.94 23.27 67.57
C PHE A 29 34.52 22.76 67.83
N SER A 30 33.68 23.62 68.42
CA SER A 30 32.24 23.44 68.37
C SER A 30 31.78 23.75 66.94
N LEU A 31 31.69 22.72 66.10
CA LEU A 31 30.95 22.81 64.84
C LEU A 31 29.53 23.30 65.19
N PRO A 32 29.02 24.39 64.59
CA PRO A 32 27.64 24.77 64.79
C PRO A 32 26.76 23.63 64.29
N ALA A 33 25.74 23.25 65.07
CA ALA A 33 24.86 22.15 64.72
C ALA A 33 24.14 22.50 63.41
N GLU A 34 24.44 21.73 62.35
CA GLU A 34 24.05 22.05 60.98
C GLU A 34 22.52 22.15 60.84
N ALA A 35 22.04 23.20 60.18
CA ALA A 35 20.62 23.48 60.12
C ALA A 35 19.91 22.47 59.19
N ALA A 36 18.85 21.85 59.70
CA ALA A 36 18.06 20.88 58.95
C ALA A 36 16.93 21.56 58.18
N ALA A 37 16.89 21.34 56.88
CA ALA A 37 15.81 21.81 56.02
C ALA A 37 14.51 21.01 56.25
N LEU A 38 13.39 21.72 56.40
CA LEU A 38 12.03 21.19 56.31
C LEU A 38 11.43 21.61 54.97
N LYS A 39 10.84 20.65 54.25
CA LYS A 39 10.12 20.91 53.00
C LYS A 39 8.67 20.49 53.10
N VAL A 40 7.77 21.36 52.66
CA VAL A 40 6.32 21.10 52.64
C VAL A 40 5.79 21.14 51.20
N MET A 41 4.92 20.20 50.84
CA MET A 41 4.22 20.18 49.55
C MET A 41 2.79 19.71 49.73
N THR A 42 1.84 20.62 49.56
CA THR A 42 0.41 20.28 49.57
C THR A 42 0.08 19.36 48.38
N MET A 43 -0.69 18.31 48.63
CA MET A 43 -1.04 17.26 47.66
C MET A 43 -2.57 17.13 47.51
N GLY A 44 -3.03 16.47 46.45
CA GLY A 44 -4.42 16.12 46.23
C GLY A 44 -5.21 17.12 45.39
N LEU A 45 -6.44 16.73 45.03
CA LEU A 45 -7.36 17.52 44.19
C LEU A 45 -8.09 18.65 44.94
N GLY A 46 -8.04 18.63 46.27
CA GLY A 46 -8.49 19.73 47.12
C GLY A 46 -7.42 20.82 47.28
N THR A 47 -7.69 21.80 48.13
CA THR A 47 -6.78 22.90 48.43
C THR A 47 -6.72 23.17 49.93
N GLY A 48 -5.62 23.77 50.37
CA GLY A 48 -5.38 24.09 51.77
C GLY A 48 -4.06 24.83 51.96
N THR A 49 -3.85 25.30 53.18
CA THR A 49 -2.61 25.92 53.64
C THR A 49 -2.00 25.09 54.76
N VAL A 50 -0.68 25.11 54.89
CA VAL A 50 0.06 24.51 56.00
C VAL A 50 1.03 25.54 56.56
N THR A 51 0.98 25.76 57.87
CA THR A 51 1.73 26.81 58.55
C THR A 51 2.56 26.28 59.72
N ALA A 52 3.70 26.94 59.96
CA ALA A 52 4.51 26.88 61.18
C ALA A 52 5.37 28.16 61.26
N THR A 53 6.21 28.30 62.28
CA THR A 53 7.23 29.35 62.34
C THR A 53 8.16 29.24 61.12
N GLY A 54 8.12 30.20 60.19
CA GLY A 54 8.89 30.15 58.95
C GLY A 54 8.28 29.31 57.81
N ILE A 55 7.04 28.83 57.94
CA ILE A 55 6.33 28.08 56.88
C ILE A 55 4.93 28.67 56.68
N SER A 56 4.58 28.96 55.43
CA SER A 56 3.25 29.40 54.99
C SER A 56 2.99 28.87 53.57
N CYS A 57 2.78 27.56 53.48
CA CYS A 57 2.76 26.83 52.23
C CYS A 57 1.33 26.54 51.76
N THR A 58 1.04 26.69 50.46
CA THR A 58 -0.33 26.53 49.90
C THR A 58 -0.34 25.60 48.68
N SER A 59 -1.52 25.36 48.10
CA SER A 59 -1.66 24.67 46.80
C SER A 59 -1.17 25.46 45.58
N ALA A 60 -0.92 26.76 45.71
CA ALA A 60 -0.40 27.63 44.66
C ALA A 60 1.10 28.00 44.85
N GLY A 61 1.78 27.38 45.82
CA GLY A 61 3.11 27.82 46.30
C GLY A 61 2.99 28.59 47.62
N GLY A 62 3.95 29.48 47.90
CA GLY A 62 4.10 30.16 49.19
C GLY A 62 5.46 29.83 49.81
N ASP A 63 5.60 30.10 51.10
CA ASP A 63 6.82 29.78 51.83
C ASP A 63 6.77 28.33 52.34
N CYS A 64 7.60 27.47 51.77
CA CYS A 64 7.48 26.01 51.86
C CYS A 64 8.81 25.29 52.19
N ASP A 65 9.91 26.02 52.39
CA ASP A 65 11.26 25.48 52.65
C ASP A 65 11.96 26.33 53.71
N GLU A 66 12.10 25.82 54.93
CA GLU A 66 12.72 26.53 56.07
C GLU A 66 13.85 25.70 56.69
N SER A 67 14.87 26.36 57.25
CA SER A 67 16.06 25.72 57.84
C SER A 67 16.11 25.94 59.34
N TYR A 68 15.86 24.87 60.11
CA TYR A 68 15.80 24.93 61.58
C TYR A 68 17.08 24.40 62.22
N ALA A 69 17.42 24.89 63.42
CA ALA A 69 18.52 24.32 64.22
C ALA A 69 18.25 22.84 64.56
N ALA A 70 19.31 22.02 64.66
CA ALA A 70 19.23 20.57 64.80
C ALA A 70 18.46 20.04 66.05
N THR A 71 18.15 20.91 67.02
CA THR A 71 17.39 20.60 68.24
C THR A 71 15.96 21.15 68.22
N ALA A 72 15.54 21.83 67.15
CA ALA A 72 14.23 22.46 67.06
C ALA A 72 13.10 21.42 66.93
N THR A 73 12.00 21.70 67.63
CA THR A 73 10.72 21.00 67.48
C THR A 73 9.75 21.90 66.72
N VAL A 74 9.22 21.42 65.60
CA VAL A 74 8.35 22.20 64.69
C VAL A 74 6.98 21.55 64.61
N THR A 75 5.92 22.30 64.90
CA THR A 75 4.53 21.84 64.73
C THR A 75 3.94 22.45 63.46
N LEU A 76 3.80 21.64 62.42
CA LEU A 76 3.05 21.98 61.21
C LEU A 76 1.55 21.89 61.50
N THR A 77 0.79 22.91 61.09
CA THR A 77 -0.68 22.94 61.18
C THR A 77 -1.26 23.03 59.77
N ALA A 78 -2.08 22.05 59.37
CA ALA A 78 -2.81 22.03 58.11
C ALA A 78 -4.22 22.60 58.27
N ALA A 79 -4.61 23.51 57.38
CA ALA A 79 -5.94 24.09 57.30
C ALA A 79 -6.50 23.90 55.88
N PRO A 80 -7.52 23.04 55.67
CA PRO A 80 -8.18 22.92 54.37
C PRO A 80 -8.92 24.21 54.01
N THR A 81 -8.88 24.60 52.74
CA THR A 81 -9.65 25.73 52.22
C THR A 81 -11.14 25.36 52.14
N GLY A 82 -12.04 26.35 52.17
CA GLY A 82 -13.47 26.12 51.96
C GLY A 82 -13.74 25.34 50.66
N GLY A 83 -14.51 24.26 50.74
CA GLY A 83 -14.69 23.31 49.64
C GLY A 83 -13.58 22.26 49.52
N SER A 84 -12.83 22.00 50.58
CA SER A 84 -11.83 20.92 50.68
C SER A 84 -11.81 20.32 52.09
N THR A 85 -11.25 19.13 52.23
CA THR A 85 -11.06 18.42 53.51
C THR A 85 -9.61 17.96 53.65
N PHE A 86 -9.13 17.80 54.88
CA PHE A 86 -7.80 17.24 55.12
C PHE A 86 -7.87 15.70 55.10
N GLY A 87 -7.10 15.08 54.19
CA GLY A 87 -7.02 13.62 54.03
C GLY A 87 -5.99 12.94 54.93
N GLY A 88 -5.02 13.71 55.43
CA GLY A 88 -3.92 13.21 56.27
C GLY A 88 -2.55 13.54 55.72
N TRP A 89 -1.52 13.10 56.44
CA TRP A 89 -0.11 13.30 56.09
C TRP A 89 0.44 12.07 55.34
N ASN A 90 1.10 12.31 54.21
CA ASN A 90 1.85 11.30 53.43
C ASN A 90 1.03 10.06 52.98
N THR A 91 -0.26 10.23 52.65
CA THR A 91 -1.14 9.16 52.17
C THR A 91 -0.93 8.84 50.67
N ASP A 92 0.23 8.26 50.34
CA ASP A 92 0.56 7.74 48.99
C ASP A 92 0.19 6.24 48.90
N VAL A 93 -0.49 5.85 47.81
CA VAL A 93 -0.95 4.47 47.56
C VAL A 93 0.13 3.56 46.97
N ASP A 94 1.23 4.12 46.46
CA ASP A 94 2.43 3.41 46.01
C ASP A 94 3.57 3.50 47.06
N ALA A 95 3.27 3.93 48.28
CA ALA A 95 4.23 4.12 49.36
C ALA A 95 5.10 2.88 49.63
N ASP A 96 6.42 3.10 49.72
CA ASP A 96 7.37 2.10 50.21
C ASP A 96 7.15 1.89 51.72
N LEU A 97 6.56 0.75 52.07
CA LEU A 97 6.29 0.35 53.46
C LEU A 97 7.57 0.17 54.29
N LEU A 98 8.73 -0.03 53.65
CA LEU A 98 10.04 -0.09 54.30
C LEU A 98 10.63 1.30 54.63
N SER A 99 9.96 2.39 54.22
CA SER A 99 10.37 3.77 54.49
C SER A 99 9.42 4.47 55.45
N SER A 100 9.96 5.29 56.36
CA SER A 100 9.20 5.93 57.44
C SER A 100 8.83 7.38 57.07
N PRO A 101 7.54 7.75 56.97
CA PRO A 101 7.13 9.12 56.71
C PRO A 101 7.43 10.04 57.91
N ASP A 102 7.84 11.28 57.65
CA ASP A 102 8.11 12.26 58.71
C ASP A 102 6.84 12.68 59.48
N CYS A 103 5.70 12.77 58.77
CA CYS A 103 4.37 12.97 59.33
C CYS A 103 3.42 11.85 58.86
N SER A 104 2.51 11.39 59.71
CA SER A 104 1.47 10.41 59.36
C SER A 104 0.16 10.66 60.11
N GLY A 105 -0.91 9.95 59.73
CA GLY A 105 -2.23 10.08 60.34
C GLY A 105 -3.06 11.26 59.81
N THR A 106 -4.23 11.47 60.41
CA THR A 106 -5.28 12.39 59.93
C THR A 106 -5.48 13.63 60.81
N ALA A 107 -4.73 13.78 61.89
CA ALA A 107 -4.79 14.97 62.74
C ALA A 107 -4.28 16.22 62.00
N LEU A 108 -4.95 17.37 62.17
CA LEU A 108 -4.60 18.63 61.50
C LEU A 108 -3.20 19.17 61.87
N THR A 109 -2.58 18.64 62.93
CA THR A 109 -1.23 19.03 63.38
C THR A 109 -0.26 17.86 63.32
N CYS A 110 0.96 18.10 62.84
CA CYS A 110 2.09 17.17 62.93
C CYS A 110 3.28 17.85 63.63
N THR A 111 3.87 17.18 64.62
CA THR A 111 5.05 17.68 65.35
C THR A 111 6.30 16.89 64.95
N LEU A 112 7.36 17.62 64.58
CA LEU A 112 8.61 17.09 64.03
C LEU A 112 9.81 17.49 64.91
N SER A 113 10.83 16.63 64.98
CA SER A 113 12.16 17.03 65.42
C SER A 113 13.09 17.24 64.22
N MET A 114 13.73 18.41 64.17
CA MET A 114 14.58 18.83 63.06
C MET A 114 16.05 18.40 63.23
N SER A 115 16.29 17.19 63.76
CA SER A 115 17.64 16.62 63.90
C SER A 115 18.23 16.07 62.59
N LEU A 116 17.44 16.10 61.52
CA LEU A 116 17.79 15.74 60.14
C LEU A 116 16.76 16.37 59.20
N ALA A 117 17.07 16.50 57.90
CA ALA A 117 16.18 17.14 56.93
C ALA A 117 14.87 16.34 56.72
N ARG A 118 13.75 17.06 56.66
CA ARG A 118 12.38 16.51 56.68
C ARG A 118 11.59 16.90 55.42
N SER A 119 10.72 16.01 54.94
CA SER A 119 9.84 16.26 53.80
C SER A 119 8.41 15.80 54.10
N VAL A 120 7.45 16.71 53.93
CA VAL A 120 6.07 16.51 54.41
C VAL A 120 5.04 16.84 53.33
N LYS A 121 4.18 15.85 53.03
CA LYS A 121 3.08 15.97 52.07
C LYS A 121 1.70 15.92 52.75
N PRO A 122 1.14 17.06 53.19
CA PRO A 122 -0.26 17.15 53.61
C PRO A 122 -1.18 16.96 52.39
N VAL A 123 -2.11 16.01 52.48
CA VAL A 123 -3.06 15.71 51.40
C VAL A 123 -4.40 16.37 51.66
N PHE A 124 -4.92 17.10 50.67
CA PHE A 124 -6.22 17.74 50.69
C PHE A 124 -7.14 17.10 49.65
N HIS A 125 -8.30 16.63 50.09
CA HIS A 125 -9.34 16.06 49.24
C HIS A 125 -10.42 17.08 48.94
N LEU A 126 -11.19 16.83 47.89
CA LEU A 126 -12.49 17.46 47.70
C LEU A 126 -13.54 16.72 48.56
N PRO A 127 -14.59 17.39 49.07
CA PRO A 127 -15.66 16.71 49.79
C PRO A 127 -16.30 15.60 48.97
N VAL A 128 -16.78 14.54 49.63
CA VAL A 128 -17.50 13.43 48.99
C VAL A 128 -18.71 13.99 48.22
N GLY A 129 -18.88 13.57 46.96
CA GLY A 129 -19.91 14.10 46.06
C GLY A 129 -19.51 15.36 45.27
N THR A 130 -18.34 15.96 45.51
CA THR A 130 -17.84 17.10 44.70
C THR A 130 -17.45 16.67 43.28
N LEU A 131 -16.94 15.44 43.14
CA LEU A 131 -16.71 14.75 41.87
C LEU A 131 -17.45 13.42 41.94
N ASN A 132 -18.29 13.15 40.94
CA ASN A 132 -18.95 11.86 40.79
C ASN A 132 -18.10 10.97 39.85
N PRO A 133 -18.03 9.65 40.07
CA PRO A 133 -17.39 8.73 39.14
C PRO A 133 -18.12 8.71 37.80
N LEU A 134 -17.39 8.44 36.72
CA LEU A 134 -17.95 8.15 35.40
C LEU A 134 -18.50 6.71 35.43
N VAL A 135 -19.78 6.59 35.78
CA VAL A 135 -20.53 5.32 35.75
C VAL A 135 -20.91 5.00 34.31
N VAL A 136 -20.57 3.80 33.87
CA VAL A 136 -20.66 3.32 32.48
C VAL A 136 -21.15 1.88 32.43
N ALA A 137 -21.80 1.48 31.33
CA ALA A 137 -22.31 0.13 31.12
C ALA A 137 -21.17 -0.90 30.95
N ASN A 138 -20.06 -0.50 30.33
CA ASN A 138 -18.85 -1.31 30.22
C ASN A 138 -17.61 -0.45 30.54
N PRO A 139 -16.86 -0.72 31.63
CA PRO A 139 -15.66 0.06 31.95
C PRO A 139 -14.57 -0.04 30.88
N ASN A 140 -14.56 -1.11 30.06
CA ASN A 140 -13.58 -1.32 29.00
C ASN A 140 -13.90 -0.63 27.67
N ALA A 141 -15.17 -0.25 27.44
CA ALA A 141 -15.63 0.30 26.17
C ALA A 141 -16.54 1.51 26.44
N ILE A 142 -15.94 2.60 26.93
CA ILE A 142 -16.66 3.82 27.30
C ILE A 142 -17.16 4.51 26.03
N THR A 143 -18.45 4.80 25.95
CA THR A 143 -19.04 5.43 24.77
C THR A 143 -18.87 6.96 24.80
N PRO A 144 -18.75 7.62 23.62
CA PRO A 144 -18.86 9.08 23.51
C PRO A 144 -20.19 9.62 24.08
N GLU A 145 -21.25 8.82 24.05
CA GLU A 145 -22.58 9.13 24.59
C GLU A 145 -22.57 9.20 26.12
N GLU A 146 -21.92 8.25 26.80
CA GLU A 146 -21.75 8.28 28.26
C GLU A 146 -20.85 9.44 28.70
N ILE A 147 -19.80 9.76 27.94
CA ILE A 147 -18.93 10.92 28.21
C ILE A 147 -19.72 12.23 28.05
N GLU A 148 -20.50 12.37 26.97
CA GLU A 148 -21.34 13.57 26.76
C GLU A 148 -22.41 13.72 27.85
N ALA A 149 -23.11 12.63 28.21
CA ALA A 149 -24.09 12.64 29.30
C ALA A 149 -23.45 12.97 30.66
N TYR A 150 -22.24 12.45 30.93
CA TYR A 150 -21.49 12.77 32.14
C TYR A 150 -21.06 14.24 32.16
N LEU A 151 -20.57 14.80 31.05
CA LEU A 151 -20.17 16.20 30.97
C LEU A 151 -21.39 17.14 31.06
N GLY A 152 -22.46 16.86 30.32
CA GLY A 152 -23.68 17.68 30.26
C GLY A 152 -24.43 17.76 31.59
N ASN A 153 -24.26 16.79 32.50
CA ASN A 153 -24.87 16.82 33.83
C ASN A 153 -24.26 17.93 34.71
N PRO A 154 -25.06 18.92 35.20
CA PRO A 154 -24.57 20.01 36.04
C PRO A 154 -23.88 19.55 37.35
N ALA A 155 -24.25 18.38 37.89
CA ALA A 155 -23.59 17.81 39.08
C ALA A 155 -22.11 17.48 38.84
N ASN A 156 -21.68 17.37 37.58
CA ASN A 156 -20.31 17.08 37.17
C ASN A 156 -19.56 18.32 36.66
N ALA A 157 -20.09 19.52 36.85
CA ALA A 157 -19.42 20.78 36.44
C ALA A 157 -18.05 21.00 37.12
N ASN A 158 -17.81 20.38 38.27
CA ASN A 158 -16.51 20.36 38.95
C ASN A 158 -15.46 19.50 38.22
N THR A 159 -15.87 18.56 37.36
CA THR A 159 -14.98 17.81 36.48
C THR A 159 -14.61 18.68 35.28
N ASN A 160 -13.64 19.57 35.53
CA ASN A 160 -13.22 20.68 34.67
C ASN A 160 -11.70 20.81 34.54
N SER A 161 -10.95 19.77 34.91
CA SER A 161 -9.51 19.64 34.66
C SER A 161 -9.16 18.17 34.42
N VAL A 162 -8.08 17.92 33.68
CA VAL A 162 -7.66 16.57 33.29
C VAL A 162 -7.48 15.65 34.49
N ALA A 163 -6.83 16.12 35.56
CA ALA A 163 -6.66 15.37 36.81
C ALA A 163 -8.00 14.96 37.44
N ARG A 164 -9.00 15.85 37.45
CA ARG A 164 -10.34 15.55 37.98
C ARG A 164 -11.11 14.55 37.11
N PHE A 165 -10.97 14.65 35.79
CA PHE A 165 -11.56 13.69 34.86
C PHE A 165 -10.96 12.29 35.04
N ILE A 166 -9.64 12.16 35.11
CA ILE A 166 -8.94 10.88 35.37
C ILE A 166 -9.31 10.33 36.75
N SER A 167 -9.49 11.18 37.77
CA SER A 167 -9.99 10.75 39.08
C SER A 167 -11.37 10.09 38.98
N ALA A 168 -12.26 10.61 38.12
CA ALA A 168 -13.59 10.06 37.88
C ALA A 168 -13.62 8.80 36.99
N LEU A 169 -12.61 8.55 36.15
CA LEU A 169 -12.53 7.33 35.32
C LEU A 169 -12.56 6.03 36.15
N PRO A 170 -13.01 4.89 35.57
CA PRO A 170 -12.84 3.57 36.18
C PRO A 170 -11.39 3.30 36.59
N ALA A 171 -11.21 2.51 37.66
CA ALA A 171 -9.92 2.34 38.32
C ALA A 171 -8.79 1.85 37.40
N GLN A 172 -9.11 1.13 36.33
CA GLN A 172 -8.16 0.48 35.43
C GLN A 172 -7.28 1.46 34.63
N TYR A 173 -7.88 2.52 34.08
CA TYR A 173 -7.18 3.54 33.28
C TYR A 173 -6.02 4.21 34.04
N LYS A 174 -6.03 4.15 35.38
CA LYS A 174 -5.00 4.73 36.25
C LYS A 174 -3.81 3.81 36.57
N GLN A 175 -3.84 2.54 36.14
CA GLN A 175 -2.93 1.49 36.64
C GLN A 175 -1.73 1.19 35.73
N SER A 176 -1.82 1.45 34.42
CA SER A 176 -0.78 1.11 33.43
C SER A 176 -0.41 2.27 32.52
N ALA A 177 -0.37 3.50 33.05
CA ALA A 177 -0.15 4.72 32.27
C ALA A 177 1.14 4.66 31.42
N ILE A 178 1.00 4.69 30.10
CA ILE A 178 2.12 4.72 29.15
C ILE A 178 2.56 6.18 28.98
N LEU A 179 3.87 6.43 28.98
CA LEU A 179 4.46 7.75 28.73
C LEU A 179 5.07 7.80 27.33
N MET A 180 4.92 8.93 26.64
CA MET A 180 5.49 9.18 25.32
C MET A 180 6.31 10.48 25.29
N SER A 181 7.64 10.33 25.23
CA SER A 181 8.63 11.41 25.12
C SER A 181 8.65 12.12 23.75
N ARG A 182 7.96 11.55 22.76
CA ARG A 182 7.74 12.07 21.40
C ARG A 182 6.38 11.60 20.90
N SER A 183 5.56 12.47 20.34
CA SER A 183 4.33 12.06 19.62
C SER A 183 4.03 13.02 18.47
N GLU A 184 3.16 12.58 17.55
CA GLU A 184 2.82 13.30 16.32
C GLU A 184 1.33 13.71 16.31
N SER A 185 0.76 13.98 17.50
CA SER A 185 -0.64 14.39 17.70
C SER A 185 -0.78 15.77 18.37
N LEU A 186 -2.04 16.25 18.45
CA LEU A 186 -2.41 17.51 19.12
C LEU A 186 -1.97 17.51 20.58
N GLN A 187 -2.08 16.36 21.23
CA GLN A 187 -1.51 16.06 22.54
C GLN A 187 -0.01 15.69 22.39
N THR A 188 0.80 16.68 22.01
CA THR A 188 2.22 16.49 21.69
C THR A 188 3.05 16.13 22.93
N GLY A 189 3.79 15.02 22.86
CA GLY A 189 4.71 14.57 23.90
C GLY A 189 6.13 15.09 23.68
N THR A 190 6.78 15.49 24.78
CA THR A 190 8.21 15.87 24.85
C THR A 190 8.92 15.07 25.94
N ALA A 191 10.25 15.12 25.98
CA ALA A 191 11.01 14.46 27.05
C ALA A 191 10.58 14.95 28.45
N GLU A 192 10.40 16.27 28.61
CA GLU A 192 9.98 16.88 29.89
C GLU A 192 8.49 16.72 30.19
N HIS A 193 7.65 16.85 29.16
CA HIS A 193 6.20 16.80 29.25
C HIS A 193 5.69 15.69 28.32
N PRO A 194 5.81 14.41 28.73
CA PRO A 194 5.38 13.29 27.90
C PRO A 194 3.86 13.31 27.69
N ARG A 195 3.41 12.88 26.50
CA ARG A 195 2.01 12.51 26.28
C ARG A 195 1.73 11.27 27.12
N ILE A 196 0.62 11.27 27.86
CA ILE A 196 0.22 10.15 28.72
C ILE A 196 -0.95 9.43 28.05
N LEU A 197 -0.86 8.10 27.95
CA LEU A 197 -1.90 7.24 27.43
C LEU A 197 -2.45 6.34 28.54
N LEU A 198 -3.78 6.27 28.64
CA LEU A 198 -4.51 5.54 29.67
C LEU A 198 -5.51 4.58 29.01
N SER A 199 -5.31 3.27 29.17
CA SER A 199 -6.04 2.21 28.44
C SER A 199 -7.07 1.44 29.27
N SER A 200 -8.04 0.83 28.59
CA SER A 200 -8.89 -0.26 29.11
C SER A 200 -8.12 -1.58 29.24
N LEU A 201 -8.70 -2.55 29.95
CA LEU A 201 -8.10 -3.89 30.11
C LEU A 201 -7.95 -4.67 28.79
N ASP A 202 -8.79 -4.35 27.80
CA ASP A 202 -8.84 -4.95 26.46
C ASP A 202 -8.34 -3.99 25.35
N ALA A 203 -7.76 -2.85 25.75
CA ALA A 203 -7.28 -1.78 24.88
C ALA A 203 -8.31 -1.13 23.91
N LYS A 204 -9.61 -1.50 23.98
CA LYS A 204 -10.68 -0.92 23.15
C LYS A 204 -11.03 0.53 23.45
N SER A 205 -10.55 1.10 24.55
CA SER A 205 -10.68 2.51 24.92
C SER A 205 -9.35 3.05 25.41
N VAL A 206 -8.86 4.16 24.81
CA VAL A 206 -7.60 4.81 25.24
C VAL A 206 -7.77 6.33 25.30
N PHE A 207 -7.52 6.92 26.47
CA PHE A 207 -7.43 8.37 26.64
C PHE A 207 -5.98 8.84 26.44
N SER A 208 -5.81 9.99 25.79
CA SER A 208 -4.53 10.61 25.44
C SER A 208 -4.46 12.05 25.92
N ILE A 209 -3.38 12.37 26.64
CA ILE A 209 -3.24 13.60 27.43
C ILE A 209 -1.89 14.25 27.12
N GLY A 210 -1.90 15.51 26.68
CA GLY A 210 -0.75 16.39 26.58
C GLY A 210 -0.84 17.42 27.72
N PRO A 211 0.06 17.38 28.72
CA PRO A 211 -0.11 18.20 29.93
C PRO A 211 0.19 19.70 29.74
N VAL A 212 0.63 20.12 28.55
CA VAL A 212 1.01 21.50 28.21
C VAL A 212 0.61 21.85 26.76
N PRO A 213 0.42 23.14 26.41
CA PRO A 213 0.22 23.56 25.01
C PRO A 213 1.45 23.28 24.13
N SER A 214 1.23 22.95 22.85
CA SER A 214 2.29 22.70 21.86
C SER A 214 2.16 23.59 20.61
N ALA A 215 3.26 24.22 20.18
CA ALA A 215 3.27 25.04 18.96
C ALA A 215 3.34 24.22 17.65
N SER A 216 3.72 22.93 17.73
CA SER A 216 3.78 22.05 16.56
C SER A 216 2.40 21.68 15.99
N TYR A 217 1.30 21.87 16.74
CA TYR A 217 -0.06 21.58 16.28
C TYR A 217 -1.07 22.67 16.70
N PRO A 218 -1.68 23.42 15.75
CA PRO A 218 -2.68 24.44 16.07
C PRO A 218 -3.91 23.81 16.74
N GLY A 219 -4.38 24.43 17.84
CA GLY A 219 -5.49 23.92 18.64
C GLY A 219 -5.11 22.99 19.80
N SER A 220 -3.83 22.60 19.93
CA SER A 220 -3.29 21.91 21.12
C SER A 220 -3.59 22.71 22.40
N HIS A 221 -4.18 22.08 23.42
CA HIS A 221 -4.60 22.77 24.66
C HIS A 221 -4.69 21.81 25.86
N PRO A 222 -4.23 22.18 27.08
CA PRO A 222 -4.14 21.26 28.23
C PRO A 222 -5.46 20.98 28.97
N ASP A 223 -6.55 21.71 28.66
CA ASP A 223 -7.92 21.38 29.12
C ASP A 223 -8.67 20.43 28.15
N VAL A 224 -7.93 19.74 27.28
CA VAL A 224 -8.45 18.81 26.28
C VAL A 224 -7.85 17.42 26.48
N ILE A 225 -8.65 16.37 26.25
CA ILE A 225 -8.21 14.98 26.20
C ILE A 225 -8.58 14.42 24.82
N GLU A 226 -7.60 13.87 24.09
CA GLU A 226 -7.87 13.03 22.91
C GLU A 226 -8.45 11.70 23.42
N TYR A 227 -9.57 11.23 22.84
CA TYR A 227 -10.12 9.91 23.16
C TYR A 227 -10.16 9.01 21.92
N MET A 228 -9.67 7.79 22.07
CA MET A 228 -9.60 6.76 21.04
C MET A 228 -10.56 5.62 21.40
N GLN A 229 -11.59 5.44 20.58
CA GLN A 229 -12.57 4.36 20.70
C GLN A 229 -12.33 3.32 19.61
N TRP A 230 -12.27 2.05 19.97
CA TRP A 230 -12.38 0.96 19.01
C TRP A 230 -13.85 0.74 18.61
N ASP A 231 -14.16 0.89 17.33
CA ASP A 231 -15.45 0.53 16.74
C ASP A 231 -15.35 -0.85 16.09
N GLU A 232 -16.02 -1.84 16.69
CA GLU A 232 -16.07 -3.22 16.21
C GLU A 232 -16.82 -3.35 14.87
N ALA A 233 -17.80 -2.49 14.59
CA ALA A 233 -18.65 -2.58 13.40
C ALA A 233 -17.93 -2.09 12.14
N THR A 234 -17.22 -0.96 12.22
CA THR A 234 -16.32 -0.50 11.14
C THR A 234 -14.90 -1.09 11.25
N ARG A 235 -14.63 -1.88 12.30
CA ARG A 235 -13.32 -2.47 12.66
C ARG A 235 -12.21 -1.43 12.70
N ASN A 236 -12.49 -0.22 13.19
CA ASN A 236 -11.66 0.98 13.01
C ASN A 236 -11.50 1.77 14.32
N PHE A 237 -10.48 2.63 14.39
CA PHE A 237 -10.38 3.59 15.49
C PHE A 237 -11.13 4.88 15.16
N ARG A 238 -12.05 5.25 16.06
CA ARG A 238 -12.68 6.57 16.11
C ARG A 238 -11.92 7.47 17.07
N PHE A 239 -11.80 8.73 16.71
CA PHE A 239 -10.96 9.72 17.40
C PHE A 239 -11.84 10.90 17.81
N HIS A 240 -11.85 11.24 19.09
CA HIS A 240 -12.75 12.23 19.68
C HIS A 240 -11.95 13.28 20.45
N GLU A 241 -12.49 14.49 20.63
CA GLU A 241 -11.86 15.56 21.40
C GLU A 241 -12.74 15.93 22.61
N ILE A 242 -12.33 15.51 23.81
CA ILE A 242 -13.01 15.82 25.08
C ILE A 242 -12.54 17.18 25.57
N ILE A 243 -13.45 18.15 25.66
CA ILE A 243 -13.15 19.53 26.03
C ILE A 243 -13.67 19.78 27.45
N LEU A 244 -12.79 19.99 28.43
CA LEU A 244 -13.15 20.05 29.86
C LEU A 244 -13.52 21.45 30.37
N LYS A 245 -13.18 22.50 29.60
CA LYS A 245 -13.57 23.91 29.80
C LYS A 245 -13.76 24.57 28.44
N SER A 246 -14.49 25.69 28.38
CA SER A 246 -14.55 26.50 27.16
C SER A 246 -13.19 27.09 26.81
N ILE A 247 -12.79 27.02 25.54
CA ILE A 247 -11.51 27.48 25.00
C ILE A 247 -11.79 28.57 23.94
N PRO A 248 -11.08 29.72 23.96
CA PRO A 248 -11.24 30.76 22.94
C PRO A 248 -10.74 30.30 21.56
N ALA A 249 -10.97 31.11 20.52
CA ALA A 249 -10.41 30.85 19.20
C ALA A 249 -8.87 30.81 19.23
N MET A 250 -8.27 29.91 18.46
CA MET A 250 -6.82 29.68 18.41
C MET A 250 -6.33 29.71 16.97
N GLY A 251 -5.99 30.91 16.47
CA GLY A 251 -5.62 31.11 15.07
C GLY A 251 -6.82 30.89 14.15
N THR A 252 -6.76 29.87 13.29
CA THR A 252 -7.88 29.45 12.42
C THR A 252 -8.85 28.49 13.11
N ILE A 253 -8.54 27.99 14.31
CA ILE A 253 -9.42 27.09 15.06
C ILE A 253 -10.49 27.93 15.79
N PRO A 254 -11.80 27.65 15.62
CA PRO A 254 -12.87 28.40 16.28
C PRO A 254 -12.90 28.16 17.81
N PRO A 255 -13.66 28.97 18.57
CA PRO A 255 -13.89 28.70 19.99
C PRO A 255 -14.55 27.33 20.20
N ARG A 256 -14.18 26.66 21.30
CA ARG A 256 -14.70 25.33 21.67
C ARG A 256 -15.42 25.38 23.02
N SER A 257 -16.63 24.84 23.10
CA SER A 257 -17.41 24.70 24.34
C SER A 257 -17.07 23.38 25.07
N ARG A 258 -17.37 23.31 26.37
CA ARG A 258 -17.19 22.09 27.18
C ARG A 258 -18.21 21.00 26.78
N HIS A 259 -17.75 20.00 26.03
CA HIS A 259 -18.48 18.81 25.55
C HIS A 259 -17.48 17.77 25.03
N ILE A 260 -17.93 16.64 24.45
CA ILE A 260 -17.08 15.78 23.61
C ILE A 260 -17.42 15.95 22.12
N GLU A 261 -16.46 16.49 21.36
CA GLU A 261 -16.50 16.56 19.89
C GLU A 261 -16.24 15.16 19.33
N LYS A 262 -17.17 14.63 18.51
CA LYS A 262 -17.16 13.22 18.08
C LYS A 262 -16.60 13.09 16.66
N ASP A 263 -15.77 12.07 16.43
CA ASP A 263 -15.04 11.88 15.17
C ASP A 263 -14.26 13.14 14.75
N ASP A 264 -13.59 13.77 15.72
CA ASP A 264 -12.95 15.06 15.55
C ASP A 264 -11.95 15.04 14.40
N THR A 265 -12.10 16.05 13.55
CA THR A 265 -11.43 16.17 12.26
C THR A 265 -9.95 16.54 12.43
N LYS A 266 -9.60 17.24 13.51
CA LYS A 266 -8.22 17.59 13.87
C LYS A 266 -7.50 16.36 14.41
N CYS A 267 -8.13 15.63 15.34
CA CYS A 267 -7.63 14.37 15.86
C CYS A 267 -7.41 13.34 14.74
N SER A 268 -8.41 13.13 13.87
CA SER A 268 -8.31 12.21 12.72
C SER A 268 -7.20 12.62 11.74
N SER A 269 -7.01 13.92 11.49
CA SER A 269 -5.90 14.41 10.65
C SER A 269 -4.52 14.07 11.22
N CYS A 270 -4.35 14.14 12.55
CA CYS A 270 -3.13 13.70 13.24
C CYS A 270 -2.96 12.17 13.27
N HIS A 271 -4.00 11.41 12.94
CA HIS A 271 -4.10 9.96 13.09
C HIS A 271 -4.43 9.23 11.78
N SER A 272 -4.15 9.84 10.63
CA SER A 272 -4.33 9.21 9.32
C SER A 272 -3.14 8.31 8.92
N THR A 273 -3.27 7.54 7.84
CA THR A 273 -2.14 6.79 7.24
C THR A 273 -1.03 7.65 6.63
N ARG A 274 -1.24 8.97 6.48
CA ARG A 274 -0.23 9.94 6.03
C ARG A 274 0.10 10.89 7.18
N ASN A 275 1.16 10.57 7.93
CA ASN A 275 1.71 11.45 8.95
C ASN A 275 2.28 12.74 8.32
N VAL A 276 2.50 13.75 9.17
CA VAL A 276 3.04 15.11 8.89
C VAL A 276 2.12 16.06 8.12
N LEU A 277 1.73 17.15 8.80
CA LEU A 277 1.28 18.39 8.15
C LEU A 277 2.54 19.17 7.72
N ASN A 278 2.97 19.03 6.46
CA ASN A 278 4.22 19.61 5.96
C ASN A 278 4.23 21.15 6.08
N ARG A 279 5.19 21.69 6.84
CA ARG A 279 5.39 23.15 7.01
C ARG A 279 6.64 23.68 6.27
N THR A 280 7.21 22.92 5.34
CA THR A 280 8.45 23.27 4.62
C THR A 280 8.20 23.52 3.13
N GLY A 281 9.12 24.23 2.47
CA GLY A 281 9.10 24.42 1.01
C GLY A 281 9.59 23.21 0.20
N ILE A 282 9.79 22.05 0.83
CA ILE A 282 10.16 20.79 0.18
C ILE A 282 8.91 19.91 0.07
N PRO A 283 8.67 19.21 -1.05
CA PRO A 283 7.55 18.26 -1.16
C PRO A 283 7.49 17.24 -0.02
N GLY A 284 6.30 17.10 0.56
CA GLY A 284 5.99 16.23 1.69
C GLY A 284 4.46 16.12 1.80
N THR A 285 3.96 14.96 2.21
CA THR A 285 2.59 14.51 1.88
C THR A 285 1.48 15.44 2.35
N ASP A 286 0.85 16.07 1.37
CA ASP A 286 -0.48 16.66 1.43
C ASP A 286 -1.53 15.61 1.83
N GLY A 287 -2.36 15.97 2.80
CA GLY A 287 -3.52 15.19 3.24
C GLY A 287 -4.77 15.58 2.46
N LEU A 288 -5.62 14.59 2.16
CA LEU A 288 -6.91 14.80 1.49
C LEU A 288 -7.89 15.59 2.37
N PRO A 289 -8.91 16.25 1.78
CA PRO A 289 -9.94 16.97 2.53
C PRO A 289 -10.69 16.09 3.54
N VAL A 290 -10.97 16.69 4.70
CA VAL A 290 -11.76 16.11 5.79
C VAL A 290 -13.11 15.59 5.30
N GLY A 291 -13.49 14.39 5.76
CA GLY A 291 -14.81 13.80 5.52
C GLY A 291 -14.97 13.01 4.22
N GLY A 292 -14.06 13.17 3.24
CA GLY A 292 -14.13 12.44 1.96
C GLY A 292 -13.85 10.92 2.08
N ILE A 293 -13.07 10.50 3.08
CA ILE A 293 -12.69 9.10 3.32
C ILE A 293 -12.79 8.80 4.82
N LYS A 294 -13.72 7.91 5.23
CA LYS A 294 -13.99 7.62 6.66
C LYS A 294 -13.00 6.67 7.35
N THR A 295 -12.14 5.98 6.60
CA THR A 295 -11.73 4.61 7.00
C THR A 295 -10.23 4.39 7.28
N LYS A 296 -9.34 5.35 6.98
CA LYS A 296 -7.86 5.18 7.13
C LYS A 296 -7.30 5.83 8.42
N ASN A 297 -7.98 5.63 9.54
CA ASN A 297 -7.62 6.14 10.87
C ASN A 297 -6.83 5.10 11.70
N LYS A 298 -5.66 5.47 12.24
CA LYS A 298 -4.83 4.61 13.11
C LYS A 298 -4.14 5.39 14.25
N PRO A 299 -3.80 4.74 15.37
CA PRO A 299 -2.85 5.30 16.33
C PRO A 299 -1.53 5.69 15.63
N ASN A 300 -1.09 6.94 15.77
CA ASN A 300 0.20 7.41 15.23
C ASN A 300 1.40 6.96 16.08
N TRP A 301 1.15 6.01 16.96
CA TRP A 301 2.06 5.36 17.89
C TRP A 301 1.69 3.88 17.86
N ASP A 302 2.63 3.04 17.46
CA ASP A 302 2.41 1.61 17.21
C ASP A 302 3.72 0.87 17.49
N PRO A 303 3.77 -0.07 18.45
CA PRO A 303 4.98 -0.77 18.87
C PRO A 303 5.39 -1.92 17.93
N TYR A 304 4.82 -2.00 16.73
CA TYR A 304 5.31 -2.90 15.68
C TYR A 304 5.71 -2.14 14.41
N ASP A 305 4.98 -1.08 14.04
CA ASP A 305 5.30 -0.20 12.90
C ASP A 305 6.31 0.92 13.25
N SER A 306 6.33 1.43 14.49
CA SER A 306 7.03 2.68 14.81
C SER A 306 7.84 2.76 16.12
N TRP A 307 7.41 2.17 17.24
CA TRP A 307 7.96 2.45 18.58
C TRP A 307 8.05 3.96 18.94
N GLY A 308 7.20 4.81 18.34
CA GLY A 308 7.32 6.26 18.44
C GLY A 308 7.25 6.77 19.90
N GLY A 309 8.35 7.34 20.40
CA GLY A 309 8.43 8.07 21.67
C GLY A 309 8.19 7.35 22.99
N MET A 310 7.74 6.09 22.99
CA MET A 310 7.30 5.41 24.22
C MET A 310 8.45 5.24 25.22
N LEU A 311 8.15 5.52 26.50
CA LEU A 311 9.10 5.53 27.61
C LEU A 311 8.67 4.51 28.67
N PRO A 312 9.51 3.53 29.05
CA PRO A 312 10.85 3.27 28.53
C PRO A 312 10.83 2.43 27.25
N PHE A 313 11.73 2.73 26.32
CA PHE A 313 11.61 2.33 24.91
C PHE A 313 12.00 0.87 24.61
N ASN A 314 12.31 0.06 25.63
CA ASN A 314 12.80 -1.32 25.45
C ASN A 314 11.88 -2.32 26.14
N ARG A 315 10.73 -2.63 25.50
CA ARG A 315 9.65 -3.51 26.04
C ARG A 315 9.15 -3.08 27.42
N ASP A 316 8.99 -1.77 27.60
CA ASP A 316 8.72 -1.09 28.88
C ASP A 316 9.64 -1.55 30.03
N ARG A 317 10.95 -1.73 29.78
CA ARG A 317 11.94 -2.07 30.82
C ARG A 317 12.78 -0.86 31.24
N LEU A 318 12.77 -0.54 32.53
CA LEU A 318 13.65 0.45 33.16
C LEU A 318 14.97 -0.24 33.56
N TYR A 319 16.05 0.06 32.86
CA TYR A 319 17.39 -0.48 33.15
C TYR A 319 18.15 0.38 34.15
N GLN A 320 18.86 -0.25 35.10
CA GLN A 320 19.70 0.45 36.08
C GLN A 320 20.75 1.35 35.38
N GLY A 321 20.84 2.61 35.79
CA GLY A 321 21.74 3.61 35.19
C GLY A 321 21.23 4.29 33.91
N SER A 322 20.04 3.96 33.42
CA SER A 322 19.56 4.46 32.11
C SER A 322 18.94 5.86 32.15
N LEU A 323 18.96 6.56 31.01
CA LEU A 323 18.19 7.81 30.84
C LEU A 323 16.70 7.60 31.11
N ASP A 324 16.18 6.45 30.70
CA ASP A 324 14.80 6.05 30.88
C ASP A 324 14.41 5.93 32.37
N THR A 325 15.30 5.35 33.19
CA THR A 325 15.12 5.26 34.65
C THR A 325 15.26 6.62 35.32
N ALA A 326 16.23 7.44 34.90
CA ALA A 326 16.35 8.83 35.36
C ALA A 326 15.10 9.66 35.04
N ALA A 327 14.58 9.52 33.81
CA ALA A 327 13.36 10.17 33.36
C ALA A 327 12.15 9.68 34.15
N PHE A 328 11.93 8.37 34.25
CA PHE A 328 10.81 7.80 35.02
C PHE A 328 10.84 8.24 36.49
N ARG A 329 12.01 8.16 37.16
CA ARG A 329 12.16 8.58 38.56
C ARG A 329 11.85 10.07 38.74
N LYS A 330 12.29 10.94 37.82
CA LYS A 330 11.95 12.37 37.87
C LYS A 330 10.48 12.64 37.54
N LEU A 331 9.93 12.04 36.48
CA LEU A 331 8.55 12.25 36.01
C LEU A 331 7.48 11.78 37.01
N PHE A 332 7.70 10.68 37.72
CA PHE A 332 6.76 10.15 38.73
C PHE A 332 7.01 10.63 40.18
N ASN A 333 8.07 11.42 40.42
CA ASN A 333 8.29 12.06 41.72
C ASN A 333 7.43 13.34 41.83
N PRO A 334 6.48 13.44 42.78
CA PRO A 334 5.64 14.62 42.93
C PRO A 334 6.40 15.93 43.19
N TRP A 335 7.58 15.87 43.81
CA TRP A 335 8.41 17.06 44.09
C TRP A 335 8.92 17.73 42.83
N THR A 336 9.10 16.99 41.72
CA THR A 336 9.38 17.55 40.38
C THR A 336 8.30 18.52 39.93
N TRP A 337 7.05 18.25 40.29
CA TRP A 337 5.87 19.01 39.88
C TRP A 337 5.34 19.96 40.95
N ARG A 338 6.09 20.18 42.04
CA ARG A 338 5.70 21.06 43.15
C ARG A 338 5.26 22.45 42.70
N ALA A 339 5.96 23.02 41.70
CA ALA A 339 5.66 24.32 41.10
C ALA A 339 4.62 24.29 39.96
N SER A 340 4.12 23.11 39.58
CA SER A 340 3.07 22.93 38.56
C SER A 340 1.93 22.06 39.11
N PRO A 341 1.00 22.66 39.89
CA PRO A 341 -0.07 21.92 40.57
C PRO A 341 -0.93 21.08 39.62
N ALA A 342 -1.15 21.53 38.38
CA ALA A 342 -1.93 20.80 37.38
C ALA A 342 -1.26 19.47 36.96
N ILE A 343 0.06 19.49 36.71
CA ILE A 343 0.82 18.27 36.35
C ILE A 343 1.00 17.38 37.60
N ARG A 344 1.20 17.98 38.77
CA ARG A 344 1.28 17.24 40.04
C ARG A 344 -0.02 16.48 40.33
N GLN A 345 -1.17 17.15 40.28
CA GLN A 345 -2.49 16.55 40.48
C GLN A 345 -2.81 15.47 39.43
N LEU A 346 -2.31 15.61 38.20
CA LEU A 346 -2.39 14.58 37.16
C LEU A 346 -1.58 13.34 37.54
N VAL A 347 -0.29 13.49 37.88
CA VAL A 347 0.60 12.39 38.28
C VAL A 347 0.13 11.72 39.58
N GLU A 348 -0.52 12.45 40.49
CA GLU A 348 -1.18 11.91 41.69
C GLU A 348 -2.33 10.92 41.39
N GLN A 349 -2.96 10.99 40.20
CA GLN A 349 -4.02 10.03 39.84
C GLN A 349 -3.45 8.72 39.27
N LEU A 350 -2.15 8.65 39.00
CA LEU A 350 -1.51 7.55 38.28
C LEU A 350 -0.69 6.66 39.23
N ARG A 351 -0.81 5.35 39.04
CA ARG A 351 0.00 4.34 39.74
C ARG A 351 1.36 4.17 39.06
N LEU A 352 2.38 3.80 39.84
CA LEU A 352 3.68 3.40 39.30
C LEU A 352 3.60 2.06 38.55
N GLN A 353 2.75 1.15 39.02
CA GLN A 353 2.49 -0.19 38.47
C GLN A 353 1.06 -0.64 38.77
N PRO A 354 0.55 -1.68 38.07
CA PRO A 354 -0.67 -2.37 38.46
C PRO A 354 -0.61 -2.92 39.91
N PRO A 355 -1.72 -2.86 40.66
CA PRO A 355 -1.85 -3.50 41.95
C PRO A 355 -1.86 -5.04 41.78
N GLY A 356 -1.27 -5.75 42.74
CA GLY A 356 -1.27 -7.23 42.76
C GLY A 356 0.11 -7.88 42.62
N LEU A 357 1.17 -7.13 42.28
CA LEU A 357 2.54 -7.63 42.38
C LEU A 357 2.86 -7.98 43.86
N PRO A 358 3.28 -9.23 44.17
CA PRO A 358 3.61 -9.61 45.54
C PRO A 358 4.76 -8.80 46.12
N ALA A 359 4.76 -8.60 47.45
CA ALA A 359 5.87 -7.98 48.15
C ALA A 359 7.17 -8.79 47.90
N GLY A 360 8.23 -8.10 47.49
CA GLY A 360 9.50 -8.74 47.08
C GLY A 360 9.58 -9.21 45.62
N ASN A 361 8.53 -9.00 44.80
CA ASN A 361 8.63 -9.24 43.35
C ASN A 361 9.71 -8.33 42.74
N ALA A 362 10.59 -8.90 41.91
CA ALA A 362 11.71 -8.19 41.29
C ALA A 362 11.32 -7.01 40.38
N ASN A 363 10.05 -6.86 39.99
CA ASN A 363 9.54 -5.75 39.19
C ASN A 363 8.74 -4.71 39.99
N ILE A 364 8.60 -4.86 41.31
CA ILE A 364 7.83 -3.90 42.12
C ILE A 364 8.51 -2.53 42.14
N ILE A 365 7.70 -1.47 42.07
CA ILE A 365 8.13 -0.07 42.13
C ILE A 365 7.30 0.61 43.20
N THR A 366 7.95 1.33 44.10
CA THR A 366 7.31 2.06 45.21
C THR A 366 7.82 3.50 45.28
N ARG A 367 7.17 4.37 46.06
CA ARG A 367 7.61 5.75 46.34
C ARG A 367 8.12 5.87 47.78
N TYR A 368 9.35 6.37 47.95
CA TYR A 368 9.91 6.63 49.28
C TYR A 368 9.03 7.59 50.09
N ARG A 369 9.03 7.42 51.42
CA ARG A 369 8.39 8.32 52.39
C ARG A 369 9.43 8.93 53.33
N GLY A 370 9.30 10.24 53.57
CA GLY A 370 10.11 10.99 54.53
C GLY A 370 11.56 11.25 54.11
N GLY A 371 12.22 12.12 54.88
CA GLY A 371 13.61 12.53 54.67
C GLY A 371 13.85 13.24 53.34
N LEU A 372 15.11 13.28 52.91
CA LEU A 372 15.52 13.86 51.61
C LEU A 372 14.98 13.11 50.38
N ASN A 373 14.45 11.90 50.58
CA ASN A 373 14.14 10.96 49.50
C ASN A 373 12.64 10.90 49.18
N ASP A 374 11.80 11.53 50.00
CA ASP A 374 10.35 11.45 49.93
C ASP A 374 9.79 11.64 48.51
N GLY A 375 8.77 10.87 48.14
CA GLY A 375 8.12 10.92 46.83
C GLY A 375 8.95 10.35 45.67
N THR A 376 10.22 10.00 45.88
CA THR A 376 11.10 9.46 44.84
C THR A 376 10.77 7.98 44.55
N PRO A 377 10.57 7.58 43.28
CA PRO A 377 10.47 6.17 42.90
C PRO A 377 11.71 5.33 43.26
N ARG A 378 11.44 4.19 43.91
CA ARG A 378 12.36 3.13 44.30
C ARG A 378 12.14 1.91 43.40
N PHE A 379 13.24 1.36 42.89
CA PHE A 379 13.24 0.08 42.16
C PHE A 379 13.84 -1.03 43.00
N SER A 380 13.54 -2.28 42.64
CA SER A 380 14.10 -3.49 43.29
C SER A 380 15.63 -3.56 43.29
N PHE A 381 16.28 -2.92 42.32
CA PHE A 381 17.74 -2.88 42.15
C PHE A 381 18.44 -1.70 42.85
N ASP A 382 17.70 -0.82 43.54
CA ASP A 382 18.28 0.33 44.25
C ASP A 382 18.94 -0.11 45.58
N THR A 383 20.23 -0.45 45.52
CA THR A 383 21.01 -0.98 46.67
C THR A 383 21.56 0.09 47.62
N SER A 384 21.60 1.36 47.22
CA SER A 384 22.15 2.46 48.02
C SER A 384 21.37 3.77 47.79
N PRO A 385 20.20 3.93 48.44
CA PRO A 385 19.39 5.13 48.29
C PRO A 385 19.88 6.31 49.16
N PRO A 386 19.67 7.57 48.72
CA PRO A 386 19.03 7.96 47.47
C PRO A 386 19.94 7.83 46.25
N VAL A 387 19.37 7.35 45.15
CA VAL A 387 19.98 7.46 43.82
C VAL A 387 19.59 8.82 43.23
N THR A 388 20.27 9.88 43.68
CA THR A 388 20.09 11.26 43.20
C THR A 388 20.65 11.47 41.78
N THR A 389 21.65 10.68 41.42
CA THR A 389 22.23 10.56 40.08
C THR A 389 22.25 9.07 39.74
N GLU A 390 21.67 8.68 38.61
CA GLU A 390 21.79 7.32 38.07
C GLU A 390 23.29 6.99 37.84
N PRO A 391 23.75 5.80 38.27
CA PRO A 391 25.11 5.36 37.95
C PRO A 391 25.29 5.23 36.44
N ALA A 392 26.53 5.28 35.96
CA ALA A 392 26.82 5.03 34.55
C ALA A 392 26.28 3.63 34.17
N PRO A 393 25.44 3.49 33.14
CA PRO A 393 24.67 2.27 32.91
C PRO A 393 25.57 1.07 32.61
N VAL A 394 25.49 0.06 33.47
CA VAL A 394 26.31 -1.16 33.40
C VAL A 394 25.49 -2.30 32.82
N GLY A 395 25.95 -2.84 31.69
CA GLY A 395 25.41 -4.09 31.15
C GLY A 395 26.20 -5.31 31.63
N SER A 396 25.50 -6.43 31.83
CA SER A 396 26.06 -7.69 32.33
C SER A 396 26.72 -8.58 31.28
N ALA A 397 26.56 -8.29 29.98
CA ALA A 397 27.12 -9.07 28.89
C ALA A 397 28.36 -8.37 28.26
N PRO A 398 29.31 -9.14 27.69
CA PRO A 398 30.51 -8.59 27.05
C PRO A 398 30.19 -7.52 25.99
N ALA A 399 31.02 -6.47 25.98
CA ALA A 399 30.88 -5.39 25.02
C ALA A 399 31.22 -5.86 23.60
N ILE A 400 30.44 -5.41 22.62
CA ILE A 400 30.63 -5.69 21.19
C ILE A 400 30.81 -4.39 20.42
N SER A 401 31.56 -4.38 19.33
CA SER A 401 31.72 -3.19 18.48
C SER A 401 30.83 -3.29 17.24
N THR A 402 30.03 -2.25 16.95
CA THR A 402 29.15 -2.20 15.77
C THR A 402 29.31 -0.90 14.97
N ALA A 403 29.17 -1.02 13.65
CA ALA A 403 29.42 -0.01 12.61
C ALA A 403 28.10 0.46 11.94
N TYR A 404 27.12 0.87 12.75
CA TYR A 404 25.79 1.30 12.31
C TYR A 404 25.61 2.83 12.38
N ALA A 405 25.09 3.44 11.33
CA ALA A 405 24.70 4.86 11.31
C ALA A 405 23.17 5.01 11.42
N PHE A 406 22.71 5.92 12.29
CA PHE A 406 21.30 6.30 12.45
C PHE A 406 20.82 7.23 11.31
N ASN A 407 20.97 6.75 10.09
CA ASN A 407 20.49 7.35 8.84
C ASN A 407 20.10 6.24 7.83
N GLY A 408 19.80 5.03 8.31
CA GLY A 408 19.55 3.84 7.50
C GLY A 408 20.75 3.23 6.75
N LEU A 409 21.91 3.91 6.63
CA LEU A 409 23.02 3.45 5.78
C LEU A 409 23.87 2.35 6.43
N VAL A 410 23.54 1.11 6.08
CA VAL A 410 24.21 -0.14 6.48
C VAL A 410 25.74 -0.04 6.32
N GLY A 411 26.47 -0.20 7.42
CA GLY A 411 27.93 -0.38 7.43
C GLY A 411 28.76 0.91 7.37
N THR A 412 28.12 2.06 7.19
CA THR A 412 28.80 3.36 7.01
C THR A 412 29.19 4.06 8.32
N GLY A 413 28.67 3.60 9.46
CA GLY A 413 28.88 4.24 10.75
C GLY A 413 30.22 3.85 11.39
N ALA A 414 30.94 4.81 11.97
CA ALA A 414 32.17 4.53 12.72
C ALA A 414 31.93 3.47 13.80
N SER A 415 32.76 2.42 13.83
CA SER A 415 32.66 1.30 14.77
C SER A 415 32.82 1.78 16.21
N THR A 416 32.01 1.27 17.14
CA THR A 416 32.04 1.71 18.56
C THR A 416 31.59 0.62 19.51
N PRO A 417 32.25 0.46 20.68
CA PRO A 417 31.86 -0.51 21.69
C PRO A 417 30.51 -0.18 22.35
N VAL A 418 29.71 -1.22 22.52
CA VAL A 418 28.35 -1.23 23.07
C VAL A 418 28.27 -2.32 24.13
N VAL A 419 27.83 -1.96 25.34
CA VAL A 419 27.60 -2.90 26.45
C VAL A 419 26.14 -3.34 26.43
N ARG A 420 25.85 -4.62 26.72
CA ARG A 420 24.52 -5.24 26.62
C ARG A 420 24.08 -5.85 27.95
N GLY A 421 22.77 -6.02 28.15
CA GLY A 421 22.20 -6.53 29.40
C GLY A 421 22.22 -5.50 30.53
N GLY A 422 22.25 -5.99 31.77
CA GLY A 422 22.10 -5.19 33.00
C GLY A 422 20.79 -5.49 33.73
N THR A 423 20.69 -5.04 34.99
CA THR A 423 19.50 -5.22 35.84
C THR A 423 18.37 -4.29 35.38
N PHE A 424 17.12 -4.78 35.39
CA PHE A 424 15.95 -3.98 35.00
C PHE A 424 14.69 -4.37 35.78
N VAL A 425 13.67 -3.50 35.74
CA VAL A 425 12.28 -3.82 36.05
C VAL A 425 11.41 -3.67 34.80
N THR A 426 10.38 -4.50 34.64
CA THR A 426 9.40 -4.42 33.54
C THR A 426 8.13 -3.72 34.02
N LEU A 427 7.56 -2.83 33.20
CA LEU A 427 6.32 -2.12 33.52
C LEU A 427 5.13 -2.81 32.84
N PHE A 428 4.28 -3.45 33.63
CA PHE A 428 3.21 -4.32 33.12
C PHE A 428 1.92 -3.56 32.77
N HIS A 429 1.14 -4.17 31.86
CA HIS A 429 -0.29 -3.84 31.72
C HIS A 429 -1.07 -4.48 32.89
N GLN A 430 -2.33 -4.08 33.06
CA GLN A 430 -3.21 -4.65 34.08
C GLN A 430 -3.92 -5.95 33.60
N SER A 431 -3.92 -6.23 32.29
CA SER A 431 -4.39 -7.51 31.75
C SER A 431 -3.49 -8.68 32.19
N ALA A 432 -4.07 -9.85 32.44
CA ALA A 432 -3.34 -11.00 32.94
C ALA A 432 -2.59 -11.73 31.82
N VAL A 433 -1.28 -11.45 31.66
CA VAL A 433 -0.38 -12.19 30.77
C VAL A 433 0.90 -12.59 31.51
N GLY A 434 1.35 -13.83 31.30
CA GLY A 434 2.57 -14.38 31.90
C GLY A 434 3.75 -14.28 30.94
N GLY A 435 4.47 -13.17 30.96
CA GLY A 435 5.61 -12.95 30.06
C GLY A 435 6.49 -11.76 30.44
N GLY A 436 7.68 -11.69 29.82
CA GLY A 436 8.58 -10.53 29.93
C GLY A 436 8.22 -9.40 28.98
N GLU A 437 6.91 -9.16 28.79
CA GLU A 437 6.33 -8.15 27.90
C GLU A 437 5.91 -6.89 28.68
N GLY A 438 5.93 -5.76 27.97
CA GLY A 438 5.64 -4.44 28.53
C GLY A 438 4.23 -3.95 28.19
N ARG A 439 3.67 -3.08 29.04
CA ARG A 439 2.36 -2.43 28.87
C ARG A 439 2.08 -1.90 27.45
N GLY A 440 3.09 -1.39 26.76
CA GLY A 440 2.97 -0.81 25.42
C GLY A 440 2.75 -1.85 24.34
N ILE A 441 3.50 -2.96 24.39
CA ILE A 441 3.35 -4.12 23.49
C ILE A 441 2.01 -4.82 23.76
N GLN A 442 1.74 -5.09 25.05
CA GLN A 442 0.53 -5.77 25.51
C GLN A 442 -0.77 -5.11 25.03
N LEU A 443 -0.78 -3.78 24.93
CA LEU A 443 -1.93 -3.02 24.42
C LEU A 443 -2.33 -3.42 22.99
N PHE A 444 -1.34 -3.66 22.13
CA PHE A 444 -1.57 -4.03 20.74
C PHE A 444 -1.79 -5.54 20.61
N ASP A 445 -1.16 -6.34 21.47
CA ASP A 445 -1.46 -7.77 21.60
C ASP A 445 -2.94 -8.03 21.89
N LEU A 446 -3.54 -7.31 22.84
CA LEU A 446 -4.96 -7.42 23.20
C LEU A 446 -5.94 -7.11 22.06
N LEU A 447 -5.60 -6.17 21.18
CA LEU A 447 -6.44 -5.81 20.04
C LEU A 447 -6.28 -6.81 18.89
N GLY A 448 -5.04 -7.10 18.49
CA GLY A 448 -4.78 -7.93 17.31
C GLY A 448 -3.38 -8.53 17.19
N GLY A 449 -2.51 -8.43 18.19
CA GLY A 449 -1.23 -9.15 18.19
C GLY A 449 -1.41 -10.60 18.64
N LEU A 450 -0.75 -10.99 19.73
CA LEU A 450 -0.72 -12.35 20.27
C LEU A 450 -2.05 -12.80 20.90
N ASP A 451 -2.73 -11.90 21.62
CA ASP A 451 -3.86 -12.24 22.50
C ASP A 451 -5.24 -11.90 21.90
N GLY A 452 -5.28 -10.96 20.95
CA GLY A 452 -6.46 -10.57 20.17
C GLY A 452 -6.54 -11.29 18.83
N ASN A 453 -7.71 -11.24 18.18
CA ASN A 453 -7.96 -11.92 16.89
C ASN A 453 -8.22 -10.96 15.70
N LEU A 454 -8.04 -9.66 15.89
CA LEU A 454 -8.38 -8.65 14.88
C LEU A 454 -7.53 -8.75 13.61
N ASN A 455 -6.21 -8.87 13.72
CA ASN A 455 -5.35 -8.89 12.53
C ASN A 455 -5.52 -10.20 11.76
N GLN A 456 -5.74 -11.31 12.47
CA GLN A 456 -6.05 -12.63 11.94
C GLN A 456 -7.37 -12.60 11.15
N ARG A 457 -8.41 -11.98 11.72
CA ARG A 457 -9.67 -11.69 11.00
C ARG A 457 -9.43 -10.81 9.79
N ARG A 458 -8.79 -9.64 9.94
CA ARG A 458 -8.45 -8.71 8.85
C ARG A 458 -7.70 -9.39 7.70
N LEU A 459 -6.81 -10.34 7.99
CA LEU A 459 -6.11 -11.15 6.99
C LEU A 459 -7.05 -12.14 6.28
N ALA A 460 -7.94 -12.81 7.00
CA ALA A 460 -8.99 -13.65 6.40
C ALA A 460 -9.99 -12.83 5.57
N ASP A 461 -10.43 -11.67 6.07
CA ASP A 461 -11.35 -10.76 5.41
C ASP A 461 -10.74 -10.13 4.15
N GLU A 462 -9.43 -9.84 4.14
CA GLU A 462 -8.69 -9.44 2.93
C GLU A 462 -8.77 -10.57 1.88
N VAL A 463 -8.43 -11.81 2.25
CA VAL A 463 -8.50 -12.96 1.33
C VAL A 463 -9.94 -13.24 0.86
N ALA A 464 -10.95 -13.03 1.71
CA ALA A 464 -12.36 -13.26 1.37
C ALA A 464 -13.00 -12.14 0.55
N SER A 465 -12.65 -10.87 0.79
CA SER A 465 -13.06 -9.76 -0.10
C SER A 465 -12.42 -9.92 -1.49
N HIS A 466 -11.19 -10.42 -1.54
CA HIS A 466 -10.50 -10.81 -2.78
C HIS A 466 -10.84 -12.24 -3.26
N ARG A 467 -12.03 -12.78 -2.91
CA ARG A 467 -12.54 -14.09 -3.38
C ARG A 467 -12.48 -14.31 -4.89
N TRP A 468 -12.38 -13.23 -5.67
CA TRP A 468 -12.19 -13.23 -7.10
C TRP A 468 -10.87 -12.53 -7.46
N ALA A 469 -9.75 -13.23 -7.25
CA ALA A 469 -8.46 -12.81 -7.76
C ALA A 469 -8.39 -13.11 -9.26
N THR A 470 -8.00 -12.14 -10.10
CA THR A 470 -8.29 -12.21 -11.54
C THR A 470 -7.05 -12.15 -12.45
N GLY A 471 -6.92 -13.13 -13.33
CA GLY A 471 -6.22 -12.97 -14.59
C GLY A 471 -7.24 -12.94 -15.72
N SER A 472 -6.98 -13.65 -16.82
CA SER A 472 -7.99 -14.03 -17.82
C SER A 472 -9.07 -14.98 -17.27
N VAL A 473 -8.95 -15.41 -16.01
CA VAL A 473 -9.83 -16.34 -15.29
C VAL A 473 -10.08 -15.85 -13.87
N TYR A 474 -11.19 -16.29 -13.27
CA TYR A 474 -11.49 -16.11 -11.84
C TYR A 474 -10.79 -17.19 -11.00
N VAL A 475 -10.06 -16.76 -9.97
CA VAL A 475 -9.34 -17.63 -9.02
C VAL A 475 -9.80 -17.30 -7.60
N ASP A 476 -10.26 -18.31 -6.85
CA ASP A 476 -10.57 -18.14 -5.42
C ASP A 476 -9.30 -18.37 -4.58
N PRO A 477 -8.78 -17.37 -3.85
CA PRO A 477 -7.58 -17.52 -3.03
C PRO A 477 -7.84 -18.29 -1.72
N ARG A 478 -9.09 -18.46 -1.28
CA ARG A 478 -9.41 -19.00 0.06
C ARG A 478 -8.94 -20.46 0.26
N PRO A 479 -9.10 -21.39 -0.70
CA PRO A 479 -8.53 -22.73 -0.59
C PRO A 479 -6.99 -22.71 -0.51
N VAL A 480 -6.34 -21.80 -1.23
CA VAL A 480 -4.87 -21.65 -1.24
C VAL A 480 -4.39 -21.11 0.11
N ALA A 481 -5.03 -20.05 0.62
CA ALA A 481 -4.72 -19.47 1.93
C ALA A 481 -4.90 -20.49 3.07
N LEU A 482 -6.02 -21.22 3.08
CA LEU A 482 -6.28 -22.24 4.10
C LEU A 482 -5.30 -23.43 4.00
N ALA A 483 -4.89 -23.81 2.79
CA ALA A 483 -3.83 -24.80 2.57
C ALA A 483 -2.46 -24.33 3.08
N ILE A 484 -2.14 -23.03 3.04
CA ILE A 484 -0.93 -22.49 3.66
C ILE A 484 -1.06 -22.52 5.20
N THR A 485 -2.18 -22.05 5.76
CA THR A 485 -2.42 -22.03 7.22
C THR A 485 -2.30 -23.41 7.85
N LYS A 486 -2.93 -24.43 7.25
CA LYS A 486 -2.90 -25.82 7.74
C LYS A 486 -1.60 -26.58 7.42
N GLY A 487 -0.58 -25.92 6.85
CA GLY A 487 0.70 -26.57 6.50
C GLY A 487 0.61 -27.61 5.38
N CYS A 488 -0.39 -27.51 4.50
CA CYS A 488 -0.57 -28.40 3.37
C CYS A 488 0.44 -28.13 2.23
N LEU A 489 1.09 -26.96 2.23
CA LEU A 489 2.09 -26.51 1.25
C LEU A 489 3.43 -26.23 1.94
N ILE A 490 4.54 -26.64 1.31
CA ILE A 490 5.90 -26.55 1.86
C ILE A 490 6.92 -26.07 0.81
N ILE A 491 8.00 -25.44 1.27
CA ILE A 491 9.10 -24.99 0.39
C ILE A 491 10.19 -26.08 0.32
N ASN A 492 10.36 -26.70 -0.84
CA ASN A 492 11.50 -27.58 -1.10
C ASN A 492 12.69 -26.75 -1.56
N ALA A 493 13.54 -26.38 -0.59
CA ALA A 493 14.68 -25.51 -0.85
C ALA A 493 15.74 -26.14 -1.77
N ALA A 494 15.89 -27.46 -1.78
CA ALA A 494 16.86 -28.15 -2.65
C ALA A 494 16.46 -28.09 -4.13
N MET A 495 15.16 -28.16 -4.43
CA MET A 495 14.62 -28.05 -5.80
C MET A 495 14.12 -26.65 -6.16
N ASN A 496 14.23 -25.67 -5.25
CA ASN A 496 13.73 -24.29 -5.43
C ASN A 496 12.26 -24.25 -5.92
N ARG A 497 11.40 -25.11 -5.35
CA ARG A 497 9.97 -25.23 -5.70
C ARG A 497 9.08 -25.35 -4.47
N VAL A 498 7.78 -25.12 -4.65
CA VAL A 498 6.76 -25.46 -3.66
C VAL A 498 6.28 -26.90 -3.89
N GLU A 499 5.99 -27.61 -2.81
CA GLU A 499 5.42 -28.96 -2.81
C GLU A 499 4.22 -29.02 -1.86
N SER A 500 3.50 -30.14 -1.88
CA SER A 500 2.35 -30.41 -1.00
C SER A 500 2.64 -31.60 -0.08
N THR A 501 2.02 -31.60 1.10
CA THR A 501 2.11 -32.70 2.08
C THR A 501 1.03 -33.78 1.88
N ALA A 502 0.14 -33.60 0.91
CA ALA A 502 -0.91 -34.56 0.52
C ALA A 502 -0.69 -35.07 -0.93
N SER A 503 -1.60 -34.77 -1.86
CA SER A 503 -1.43 -35.07 -3.28
C SER A 503 -0.45 -34.12 -3.98
N SER A 504 0.09 -34.50 -5.13
CA SER A 504 0.99 -33.65 -5.92
C SER A 504 0.30 -32.38 -6.43
N LEU A 505 1.04 -31.28 -6.52
CA LEU A 505 0.61 -30.08 -7.24
C LEU A 505 0.63 -30.36 -8.75
N THR A 506 -0.43 -30.00 -9.48
CA THR A 506 -0.61 -30.34 -10.91
C THR A 506 -0.75 -29.13 -11.84
N PHE A 507 -0.57 -27.91 -11.32
CA PHE A 507 -0.61 -26.65 -12.07
C PHE A 507 0.81 -26.09 -12.30
N ASP A 508 0.95 -25.13 -13.21
CA ASP A 508 2.25 -24.54 -13.52
C ASP A 508 2.75 -23.55 -12.45
N LEU A 509 3.79 -23.95 -11.72
CA LEU A 509 4.51 -23.10 -10.76
C LEU A 509 5.38 -22.02 -11.45
N SER A 510 5.62 -22.09 -12.77
CA SER A 510 6.38 -21.07 -13.49
C SER A 510 5.67 -19.71 -13.46
N PHE A 511 4.32 -19.70 -13.50
CA PHE A 511 3.49 -18.50 -13.33
C PHE A 511 3.93 -17.69 -12.10
N PHE A 512 3.90 -18.30 -10.92
CA PHE A 512 4.21 -17.64 -9.65
C PHE A 512 5.68 -17.19 -9.59
N THR A 513 6.62 -18.04 -10.04
CA THR A 513 8.05 -17.69 -10.10
C THR A 513 8.31 -16.49 -11.01
N ALA A 514 7.73 -16.50 -12.22
CA ALA A 514 7.93 -15.47 -13.23
C ALA A 514 7.27 -14.13 -12.82
N ARG A 515 6.06 -14.20 -12.24
CA ARG A 515 5.32 -13.04 -11.68
C ARG A 515 5.96 -12.47 -10.42
N ASN A 516 6.60 -13.27 -9.57
CA ASN A 516 7.43 -12.75 -8.47
C ASN A 516 8.76 -12.16 -8.96
N GLY A 517 9.22 -12.52 -10.16
CA GLY A 517 10.57 -12.21 -10.64
C GLY A 517 11.68 -12.96 -9.88
N MET A 518 11.32 -13.90 -9.01
CA MET A 518 12.18 -14.61 -8.07
C MET A 518 11.66 -16.04 -7.88
N GLY A 519 12.57 -17.02 -7.86
CA GLY A 519 12.26 -18.37 -7.36
C GLY A 519 12.02 -18.36 -5.84
N ILE A 520 11.32 -19.38 -5.34
CA ILE A 520 10.87 -19.44 -3.93
C ILE A 520 12.02 -19.26 -2.91
N ASN A 521 13.23 -19.73 -3.20
CA ASN A 521 14.40 -19.54 -2.33
C ASN A 521 14.84 -18.07 -2.25
N ALA A 522 14.84 -17.37 -3.39
CA ALA A 522 15.19 -15.95 -3.45
C ALA A 522 14.09 -15.08 -2.82
N LEU A 523 12.83 -15.43 -3.03
CA LEU A 523 11.69 -14.79 -2.35
C LEU A 523 11.77 -15.00 -0.82
N ARG A 524 12.17 -16.19 -0.34
CA ARG A 524 12.37 -16.46 1.10
C ARG A 524 13.47 -15.58 1.68
N ALA A 525 14.58 -15.39 0.96
CA ALA A 525 15.67 -14.51 1.37
C ALA A 525 15.26 -13.03 1.35
N ASP A 526 14.45 -12.59 0.40
CA ASP A 526 13.85 -11.25 0.37
C ASP A 526 12.88 -11.04 1.55
N THR A 527 12.02 -12.01 1.88
CA THR A 527 11.16 -11.96 3.08
C THR A 527 12.00 -11.82 4.36
N ASP A 528 12.99 -12.68 4.56
CA ASP A 528 13.87 -12.69 5.74
C ASP A 528 14.68 -11.39 5.89
N SER A 529 15.24 -10.89 4.78
CA SER A 529 15.95 -9.59 4.72
C SER A 529 15.04 -8.42 5.09
N ARG A 530 13.77 -8.46 4.65
CA ARG A 530 12.75 -7.47 4.99
C ARG A 530 12.33 -7.55 6.47
N THR A 531 12.11 -8.73 7.03
CA THR A 531 11.86 -8.91 8.49
C THR A 531 12.99 -8.28 9.30
N LYS A 532 14.25 -8.46 8.88
CA LYS A 532 15.44 -7.84 9.50
C LYS A 532 15.56 -6.31 9.29
N SER A 533 14.61 -5.65 8.64
CA SER A 533 14.58 -4.20 8.44
C SER A 533 13.69 -3.43 9.41
N VAL A 534 12.64 -4.04 10.00
CA VAL A 534 11.83 -3.42 11.08
C VAL A 534 12.72 -2.88 12.21
N PRO A 535 13.70 -3.65 12.74
CA PRO A 535 14.50 -3.17 13.86
C PRO A 535 15.40 -1.99 13.53
N ARG A 536 15.93 -1.90 12.29
CA ARG A 536 16.72 -0.74 11.84
C ARG A 536 15.85 0.53 11.95
N ARG A 537 14.61 0.46 11.46
CA ARG A 537 13.63 1.56 11.56
C ARG A 537 13.24 1.87 13.01
N LYS A 538 13.02 0.87 13.88
CA LYS A 538 12.80 1.08 15.34
C LYS A 538 13.96 1.89 15.95
N VAL A 539 15.20 1.60 15.56
CA VAL A 539 16.41 2.29 16.06
C VAL A 539 16.61 3.68 15.46
N ASP A 540 16.38 3.86 14.15
CA ASP A 540 16.40 5.19 13.50
C ASP A 540 15.33 6.12 14.10
N ILE A 541 14.15 5.61 14.49
CA ILE A 541 13.13 6.36 15.22
C ILE A 541 13.58 6.65 16.67
N GLN A 542 14.15 5.67 17.37
CA GLN A 542 14.64 5.83 18.74
C GLN A 542 15.74 6.91 18.87
N ARG A 543 16.50 7.19 17.82
CA ARG A 543 17.42 8.35 17.80
C ARG A 543 16.70 9.63 18.19
N TYR A 544 15.53 9.92 17.61
CA TYR A 544 14.81 11.17 17.88
C TYR A 544 14.29 11.24 19.32
N ASN A 545 13.94 10.10 19.93
CA ASN A 545 13.53 10.07 21.34
C ASN A 545 14.70 10.44 22.28
N LEU A 546 15.92 10.00 21.94
CA LEU A 546 17.14 10.30 22.69
C LEU A 546 17.67 11.72 22.40
N ASP A 547 17.69 12.12 21.13
CA ASP A 547 18.21 13.40 20.63
C ASP A 547 17.30 13.94 19.51
N ARG A 548 16.57 15.03 19.81
CA ARG A 548 15.65 15.70 18.87
C ARG A 548 16.35 16.54 17.78
N THR A 549 17.70 16.57 17.73
CA THR A 549 18.45 17.37 16.75
C THR A 549 18.15 16.92 15.32
N GLY A 550 17.41 17.76 14.58
CA GLY A 550 16.97 17.49 13.20
C GLY A 550 15.63 16.74 13.10
N ASP A 551 14.85 16.61 14.18
CA ASP A 551 13.49 16.05 14.12
C ASP A 551 12.55 16.98 13.34
N VAL A 552 12.13 16.55 12.15
CA VAL A 552 11.34 17.35 11.18
C VAL A 552 9.94 17.77 11.67
N TYR A 553 9.50 17.24 12.81
CA TYR A 553 8.21 17.53 13.45
C TYR A 553 8.29 18.70 14.45
N LEU A 554 9.47 19.30 14.63
CA LEU A 554 9.68 20.47 15.47
C LEU A 554 9.72 21.75 14.65
N ALA A 555 9.04 22.79 15.13
CA ALA A 555 9.27 24.15 14.66
C ALA A 555 10.70 24.58 15.05
N THR A 556 11.46 25.17 14.12
CA THR A 556 12.86 25.60 14.35
C THR A 556 13.02 26.64 15.46
N SER A 557 11.93 27.30 15.86
CA SER A 557 11.85 28.26 16.97
C SER A 557 11.46 27.64 18.33
N SER A 558 11.21 26.33 18.41
CA SER A 558 10.77 25.63 19.62
C SER A 558 11.79 24.55 20.03
N PRO A 559 12.71 24.84 20.96
CA PRO A 559 13.75 23.89 21.39
C PRO A 559 13.15 22.80 22.29
N VAL A 560 12.67 21.72 21.68
CA VAL A 560 12.21 20.53 22.39
C VAL A 560 13.37 19.56 22.59
N ASN A 561 13.71 19.30 23.86
CA ASN A 561 14.79 18.39 24.24
C ASN A 561 14.43 16.91 23.99
N GLY A 562 15.44 16.10 23.64
CA GLY A 562 15.38 14.63 23.74
C GLY A 562 15.77 14.17 25.15
N LEU A 563 15.67 12.86 25.41
CA LEU A 563 16.00 12.28 26.71
C LEU A 563 17.46 12.55 27.14
N VAL A 564 18.40 12.63 26.19
CA VAL A 564 19.80 12.98 26.46
C VAL A 564 19.92 14.42 26.95
N GLN A 565 19.32 15.39 26.24
CA GLN A 565 19.37 16.79 26.66
C GLN A 565 18.62 17.04 27.98
N GLN A 566 17.48 16.36 28.20
CA GLN A 566 16.61 16.62 29.35
C GLN A 566 17.03 15.87 30.64
N TYR A 567 17.63 14.68 30.52
CA TYR A 567 17.94 13.80 31.65
C TYR A 567 19.39 13.30 31.69
N GLY A 568 20.24 13.63 30.70
CA GLY A 568 21.65 13.21 30.68
C GLY A 568 22.43 13.60 31.93
N ALA A 569 22.18 14.81 32.46
CA ALA A 569 22.81 15.32 33.67
C ALA A 569 22.41 14.55 34.96
N ALA A 570 21.30 13.81 34.92
CA ALA A 570 20.89 12.91 36.00
C ALA A 570 21.55 11.52 35.89
N THR A 571 22.48 11.30 34.96
CA THR A 571 23.29 10.08 34.83
C THR A 571 24.78 10.43 34.95
N SER A 572 25.60 9.61 35.61
CA SER A 572 27.06 9.85 35.67
C SER A 572 27.82 9.53 34.36
N ALA A 573 27.11 9.48 33.23
CA ALA A 573 27.59 9.05 31.92
C ALA A 573 27.62 10.16 30.84
N SER A 574 27.66 11.43 31.26
CA SER A 574 27.65 12.67 30.44
C SER A 574 26.27 13.14 29.94
N THR A 575 26.18 14.38 29.47
CA THR A 575 25.06 15.00 28.75
C THR A 575 25.21 14.97 27.23
N ASP A 576 26.33 14.48 26.70
CA ASP A 576 26.59 14.50 25.25
C ASP A 576 25.66 13.58 24.45
N ASN A 577 25.25 14.04 23.28
CA ASN A 577 24.50 13.29 22.27
C ASN A 577 25.42 12.54 21.30
N SER A 578 26.63 12.13 21.73
CA SER A 578 27.54 11.41 20.83
C SER A 578 26.90 10.13 20.31
N PHE A 579 27.23 9.72 19.07
CA PHE A 579 26.80 8.43 18.53
C PHE A 579 27.17 7.25 19.44
N ALA A 580 28.26 7.38 20.22
CA ALA A 580 28.62 6.40 21.23
C ALA A 580 27.63 6.37 22.40
N ARG A 581 27.16 7.52 22.91
CA ARG A 581 26.10 7.56 23.94
C ARG A 581 24.78 7.02 23.41
N LEU A 582 24.34 7.49 22.23
CA LEU A 582 23.09 7.05 21.61
C LEU A 582 23.02 5.53 21.44
N ARG A 583 24.06 4.91 20.84
CA ARG A 583 24.14 3.44 20.72
C ARG A 583 24.14 2.74 22.08
N ARG A 584 24.84 3.27 23.10
CA ARG A 584 24.85 2.69 24.47
C ARG A 584 23.49 2.76 25.18
N GLU A 585 22.60 3.67 24.83
CA GLU A 585 21.22 3.68 25.34
C GLU A 585 20.38 2.62 24.63
N VAL A 586 20.34 2.64 23.29
CA VAL A 586 19.47 1.79 22.45
C VAL A 586 19.64 0.30 22.72
N PHE A 587 20.88 -0.17 22.82
CA PHE A 587 21.23 -1.58 22.64
C PHE A 587 21.29 -2.43 23.94
N ARG A 588 20.68 -2.00 25.06
CA ARG A 588 20.89 -2.60 26.40
C ARG A 588 20.31 -4.00 26.64
N ARG A 589 19.96 -4.73 25.60
CA ARG A 589 19.31 -6.04 25.72
C ARG A 589 20.30 -7.20 25.52
N PRO A 590 20.24 -8.28 26.33
CA PRO A 590 20.93 -9.53 26.01
C PRO A 590 20.39 -10.14 24.71
N ILE A 591 21.19 -10.95 24.05
CA ILE A 591 20.71 -11.85 22.99
C ILE A 591 21.39 -13.21 23.15
N ASP A 592 20.58 -14.24 22.98
CA ASP A 592 20.94 -15.63 22.83
C ASP A 592 20.00 -16.23 21.75
N ALA A 593 20.46 -17.03 20.79
CA ALA A 593 21.82 -17.51 20.55
C ALA A 593 22.18 -17.62 19.04
N GLY A 594 23.48 -17.60 18.74
CA GLY A 594 24.02 -18.06 17.45
C GLY A 594 24.39 -16.98 16.43
N GLY A 595 25.08 -17.44 15.37
CA GLY A 595 25.37 -16.70 14.14
C GLY A 595 25.19 -17.63 12.93
N ALA A 596 25.43 -17.20 11.69
CA ALA A 596 25.98 -15.91 11.30
C ALA A 596 25.48 -15.45 9.91
N ASP A 597 25.03 -14.20 9.83
CA ASP A 597 25.62 -13.22 8.90
C ASP A 597 25.61 -11.84 9.58
N ALA A 598 26.59 -11.01 9.24
CA ALA A 598 26.99 -9.83 10.03
C ALA A 598 26.81 -8.51 9.27
N THR A 599 25.72 -8.35 8.50
CA THR A 599 25.32 -7.07 7.91
C THR A 599 24.62 -6.13 8.93
N VAL A 600 25.38 -5.89 10.00
CA VAL A 600 25.47 -4.69 10.87
C VAL A 600 24.78 -4.73 12.23
N MET A 601 23.68 -5.47 12.44
CA MET A 601 22.89 -5.33 13.68
C MET A 601 22.48 -6.63 14.41
N GLY A 602 22.69 -7.82 13.84
CA GLY A 602 22.77 -9.12 14.53
C GLY A 602 21.88 -9.38 15.76
N GLY A 603 20.58 -9.04 15.71
CA GLY A 603 19.63 -9.24 16.82
C GLY A 603 19.79 -8.31 18.04
N ILE A 604 20.67 -7.29 17.98
CA ILE A 604 21.06 -6.41 19.11
C ILE A 604 19.94 -5.41 19.50
N PHE A 605 18.69 -5.71 19.15
CA PHE A 605 17.62 -4.75 18.99
C PHE A 605 16.62 -4.71 20.15
N VAL A 606 15.84 -3.63 20.16
CA VAL A 606 14.57 -3.54 20.86
C VAL A 606 13.61 -4.59 20.26
N ASP A 607 13.02 -5.41 21.14
CA ASP A 607 11.94 -6.40 20.86
C ASP A 607 12.30 -7.81 20.30
N ARG A 608 11.42 -8.79 20.55
CA ARG A 608 11.65 -10.25 20.47
C ARG A 608 11.41 -10.84 19.07
N GLU A 609 12.10 -10.29 18.09
CA GLU A 609 12.03 -10.75 16.70
C GLU A 609 12.89 -12.01 16.50
N ILE A 610 12.22 -13.16 16.35
CA ILE A 610 12.83 -14.47 16.05
C ILE A 610 12.73 -14.73 14.53
N TYR A 611 13.73 -14.27 13.78
CA TYR A 611 13.68 -14.19 12.32
C TYR A 611 13.60 -15.53 11.57
N ASN A 612 14.00 -16.64 12.20
CA ASN A 612 14.27 -17.90 11.49
C ASN A 612 13.03 -18.77 11.25
N ASP A 613 12.13 -18.84 12.23
CA ASP A 613 11.22 -19.99 12.36
C ASP A 613 9.98 -19.87 11.46
N ASN A 614 9.50 -18.63 11.25
CA ASN A 614 8.17 -18.34 10.72
C ASN A 614 8.16 -17.52 9.40
N THR A 615 9.34 -17.28 8.79
CA THR A 615 9.43 -16.66 7.45
C THR A 615 8.88 -17.54 6.33
N THR A 616 8.73 -18.85 6.55
CA THR A 616 8.27 -19.82 5.55
C THR A 616 6.77 -19.67 5.21
N PRO A 617 5.82 -19.68 6.17
CA PRO A 617 4.40 -19.40 5.87
C PRO A 617 4.19 -18.06 5.17
N VAL A 618 4.83 -16.98 5.65
CA VAL A 618 4.74 -15.66 5.01
C VAL A 618 5.28 -15.72 3.57
N THR A 619 6.39 -16.40 3.33
CA THR A 619 6.93 -16.56 1.96
C THR A 619 6.00 -17.35 1.05
N LEU A 620 5.31 -18.39 1.54
CA LEU A 620 4.29 -19.11 0.76
C LEU A 620 3.11 -18.20 0.43
N TYR A 621 2.63 -17.42 1.41
CA TYR A 621 1.59 -16.42 1.19
C TYR A 621 1.98 -15.40 0.13
N ARG A 622 3.18 -14.82 0.21
CA ARG A 622 3.71 -13.93 -0.83
C ARG A 622 3.77 -14.63 -2.19
N TYR A 623 4.31 -15.84 -2.24
CA TYR A 623 4.54 -16.58 -3.48
C TYR A 623 3.25 -16.82 -4.28
N PHE A 624 2.16 -17.19 -3.60
CA PHE A 624 0.86 -17.41 -4.25
C PHE A 624 0.02 -16.14 -4.37
N LEU A 625 -0.10 -15.34 -3.30
CA LEU A 625 -1.09 -14.27 -3.24
C LEU A 625 -0.62 -12.96 -3.89
N GLU A 626 0.67 -12.59 -3.82
CA GLU A 626 1.16 -11.37 -4.52
C GLU A 626 0.99 -11.50 -6.05
N PRO A 627 1.33 -12.63 -6.71
CA PRO A 627 1.01 -12.83 -8.13
C PRO A 627 -0.47 -12.88 -8.47
N LEU A 628 -1.36 -13.15 -7.51
CA LEU A 628 -2.81 -13.11 -7.68
C LEU A 628 -3.40 -11.72 -7.42
N GLY A 629 -2.59 -10.75 -6.97
CA GLY A 629 -2.98 -9.34 -6.77
C GLY A 629 -3.32 -8.98 -5.32
N ILE A 630 -3.16 -9.90 -4.37
CA ILE A 630 -3.43 -9.68 -2.94
C ILE A 630 -2.13 -9.24 -2.25
N SER A 631 -2.12 -8.02 -1.73
CA SER A 631 -0.89 -7.34 -1.30
C SER A 631 -0.48 -7.76 0.12
N VAL A 632 0.30 -8.84 0.22
CA VAL A 632 0.76 -9.40 1.52
C VAL A 632 1.64 -8.42 2.33
N ASP A 633 2.22 -7.39 1.70
CA ASP A 633 2.94 -6.30 2.40
C ASP A 633 2.02 -5.32 3.18
N LYS A 634 0.71 -5.41 2.99
CA LYS A 634 -0.29 -4.79 3.89
C LYS A 634 -0.33 -5.47 5.26
N TRP A 635 0.06 -6.75 5.36
CA TRP A 635 -0.16 -7.56 6.57
C TRP A 635 0.82 -7.14 7.68
N SER A 636 0.32 -6.93 8.89
CA SER A 636 1.11 -6.37 10.01
C SER A 636 0.53 -6.72 11.38
N LEU A 637 1.35 -6.63 12.43
CA LEU A 637 0.90 -6.68 13.83
C LEU A 637 0.22 -5.37 14.28
N GLY A 638 0.43 -4.28 13.54
CA GLY A 638 -0.22 -2.99 13.80
C GLY A 638 -1.71 -3.04 13.46
N VAL A 639 -2.55 -2.36 14.24
CA VAL A 639 -4.02 -2.48 14.19
C VAL A 639 -4.60 -2.15 12.80
N ARG A 640 -4.08 -1.09 12.15
CA ARG A 640 -4.25 -0.81 10.71
C ARG A 640 -2.97 -0.16 10.18
N GLY A 641 -2.16 -0.87 9.38
CA GLY A 641 -0.92 -0.29 8.84
C GLY A 641 -0.08 -1.21 7.96
N ARG A 642 0.70 -0.60 7.05
CA ARG A 642 1.59 -1.23 6.06
C ARG A 642 2.84 -1.85 6.72
N SER A 643 3.15 -3.12 6.44
CA SER A 643 4.44 -3.73 6.79
C SER A 643 5.26 -4.05 5.53
N ARG A 644 5.90 -3.02 4.97
CA ARG A 644 6.98 -3.14 3.96
C ARG A 644 8.07 -4.17 4.32
N ALA A 645 8.13 -4.53 5.60
CA ALA A 645 9.19 -5.22 6.26
C ALA A 645 8.75 -6.57 6.86
N TYR A 646 7.54 -7.08 6.60
CA TYR A 646 7.08 -8.41 7.07
C TYR A 646 7.39 -8.73 8.56
N GLY A 647 7.32 -7.71 9.43
CA GLY A 647 7.76 -7.85 10.83
C GLY A 647 6.94 -8.86 11.62
N PHE A 648 5.67 -9.03 11.25
CA PHE A 648 4.72 -9.97 11.85
C PHE A 648 5.09 -11.45 11.65
N ALA A 649 6.06 -11.75 10.79
CA ALA A 649 6.47 -13.13 10.53
C ALA A 649 6.88 -13.83 11.82
N ASP A 650 7.63 -13.17 12.71
CA ASP A 650 8.21 -13.77 13.92
C ASP A 650 7.17 -14.46 14.85
N VAL A 651 5.96 -13.93 14.95
CA VAL A 651 4.86 -14.49 15.75
C VAL A 651 3.79 -15.24 14.95
N PHE A 652 3.89 -15.35 13.62
CA PHE A 652 2.79 -15.82 12.75
C PHE A 652 2.17 -17.17 13.15
N ASN A 653 2.90 -18.07 13.82
CA ASN A 653 2.30 -19.32 14.33
C ASN A 653 1.17 -19.12 15.34
N SER A 654 1.10 -18.00 16.07
CA SER A 654 -0.07 -17.68 16.93
C SER A 654 -1.29 -17.24 16.11
N TYR A 655 -1.10 -16.81 14.86
CA TYR A 655 -2.19 -16.38 14.00
C TYR A 655 -2.95 -17.58 13.42
N ASN A 656 -2.26 -18.72 13.23
CA ASN A 656 -2.78 -19.90 12.52
C ASN A 656 -4.19 -20.30 12.96
N THR A 657 -4.44 -20.57 14.25
CA THR A 657 -5.76 -21.05 14.72
C THR A 657 -6.91 -20.06 14.46
N ALA A 658 -6.68 -18.76 14.64
CA ALA A 658 -7.72 -17.74 14.45
C ALA A 658 -7.92 -17.38 12.97
N LEU A 659 -6.85 -17.44 12.17
CA LEU A 659 -6.89 -17.29 10.71
C LEU A 659 -7.56 -18.50 10.04
N GLU A 660 -7.28 -19.70 10.53
CA GLU A 660 -7.91 -20.96 10.12
C GLU A 660 -9.42 -20.91 10.34
N GLN A 661 -9.86 -20.62 11.57
CA GLN A 661 -11.29 -20.49 11.88
C GLN A 661 -11.96 -19.42 11.00
N ALA A 662 -11.36 -18.23 10.85
CA ALA A 662 -11.95 -17.15 10.05
C ALA A 662 -12.02 -17.47 8.54
N LEU A 663 -11.08 -18.25 8.01
CA LEU A 663 -11.13 -18.75 6.62
C LEU A 663 -12.14 -19.88 6.44
N GLU A 664 -12.26 -20.80 7.41
CA GLU A 664 -13.27 -21.86 7.40
C GLU A 664 -14.69 -21.27 7.53
N ASP A 665 -14.91 -20.30 8.42
CA ASP A 665 -16.19 -19.60 8.56
C ASP A 665 -16.61 -18.93 7.24
N ASN A 666 -15.66 -18.31 6.53
CA ASN A 666 -15.90 -17.73 5.20
C ASN A 666 -16.19 -18.79 4.12
N LEU A 667 -15.52 -19.95 4.15
CA LEU A 667 -15.77 -21.07 3.24
C LEU A 667 -17.06 -21.84 3.56
N MET A 668 -17.59 -21.74 4.78
CA MET A 668 -18.91 -22.25 5.15
C MET A 668 -20.02 -21.27 4.77
N ALA A 669 -19.79 -19.96 4.90
CA ALA A 669 -20.73 -18.92 4.49
C ALA A 669 -20.88 -18.81 2.96
N GLU A 670 -19.78 -18.90 2.22
CA GLU A 670 -19.76 -18.87 0.74
C GLU A 670 -18.94 -20.04 0.17
N PRO A 671 -19.54 -21.24 -0.01
CA PRO A 671 -18.81 -22.44 -0.41
C PRO A 671 -18.17 -22.39 -1.80
N VAL A 672 -17.00 -23.01 -1.93
CA VAL A 672 -16.32 -23.25 -3.22
C VAL A 672 -16.79 -24.58 -3.80
N ALA A 673 -17.15 -24.60 -5.09
CA ALA A 673 -17.63 -25.80 -5.76
C ALA A 673 -16.60 -26.95 -5.67
N GLY A 674 -17.05 -28.12 -5.18
CA GLY A 674 -16.21 -29.30 -4.99
C GLY A 674 -15.40 -29.34 -3.69
N LEU A 675 -15.38 -28.26 -2.89
CA LEU A 675 -14.69 -28.22 -1.59
C LEU A 675 -15.70 -28.21 -0.44
N VAL A 676 -15.62 -29.21 0.45
CA VAL A 676 -16.51 -29.38 1.60
C VAL A 676 -15.74 -29.60 2.90
N SER A 677 -16.35 -29.21 4.02
CA SER A 677 -15.84 -29.49 5.36
C SER A 677 -15.90 -31.01 5.66
N PRO A 678 -14.89 -31.60 6.34
CA PRO A 678 -13.70 -30.96 6.92
C PRO A 678 -12.65 -30.58 5.87
N TYR A 679 -12.11 -29.38 5.98
CA TYR A 679 -11.12 -28.81 5.06
C TYR A 679 -9.70 -29.35 5.35
N THR A 680 -9.53 -30.67 5.21
CA THR A 680 -8.23 -31.36 5.38
C THR A 680 -7.32 -31.12 4.17
N CYS A 681 -6.00 -31.31 4.30
CA CYS A 681 -5.07 -31.19 3.17
C CYS A 681 -5.42 -32.12 1.99
N THR A 682 -5.98 -33.31 2.27
CA THR A 682 -6.48 -34.25 1.25
C THR A 682 -7.62 -33.69 0.41
N ASN A 683 -8.43 -32.78 0.98
CA ASN A 683 -9.55 -32.12 0.29
C ASN A 683 -9.12 -30.77 -0.31
N LEU A 684 -8.25 -30.03 0.39
CA LEU A 684 -7.77 -28.72 -0.02
C LEU A 684 -6.83 -28.78 -1.23
N ILE A 685 -5.90 -29.73 -1.31
CA ILE A 685 -4.94 -29.75 -2.42
C ILE A 685 -5.60 -30.08 -3.78
N PRO A 686 -6.59 -30.99 -3.89
CA PRO A 686 -7.41 -31.11 -5.10
C PRO A 686 -8.15 -29.82 -5.48
N ALA A 687 -8.68 -29.08 -4.50
CA ALA A 687 -9.31 -27.78 -4.75
C ALA A 687 -8.27 -26.75 -5.24
N VAL A 688 -7.12 -26.62 -4.59
CA VAL A 688 -6.01 -25.76 -5.02
C VAL A 688 -5.54 -26.12 -6.44
N ASN A 689 -5.40 -27.41 -6.76
CA ASN A 689 -5.08 -27.86 -8.11
C ASN A 689 -6.15 -27.42 -9.14
N THR A 690 -7.43 -27.59 -8.82
CA THR A 690 -8.56 -27.20 -9.68
C THR A 690 -8.59 -25.67 -9.89
N THR A 691 -8.40 -24.91 -8.82
CA THR A 691 -8.43 -23.46 -8.79
C THR A 691 -7.24 -22.79 -9.48
N LEU A 692 -6.07 -23.45 -9.51
CA LEU A 692 -4.85 -22.90 -10.12
C LEU A 692 -4.50 -23.52 -11.49
N ALA A 693 -5.15 -24.61 -11.91
CA ALA A 693 -4.97 -25.20 -13.25
C ALA A 693 -5.49 -24.31 -14.40
N SER A 694 -6.33 -23.32 -14.10
CA SER A 694 -6.88 -22.36 -15.07
C SER A 694 -5.95 -21.17 -15.37
N LEU A 695 -4.81 -21.04 -14.69
CA LEU A 695 -3.94 -19.88 -14.80
C LEU A 695 -3.32 -19.73 -16.20
N PRO A 696 -3.33 -18.51 -16.79
CA PRO A 696 -2.70 -18.26 -18.08
C PRO A 696 -1.18 -18.29 -17.96
N LEU A 697 -0.48 -18.65 -19.05
CA LEU A 697 0.99 -18.59 -19.07
C LEU A 697 1.51 -17.16 -18.80
N PRO A 698 2.74 -17.01 -18.29
CA PRO A 698 3.44 -15.72 -18.18
C PRO A 698 3.43 -14.84 -19.45
N ALA A 699 3.28 -15.46 -20.63
CA ALA A 699 3.34 -14.82 -21.93
C ALA A 699 1.97 -14.66 -22.64
N ALA A 700 0.85 -15.07 -22.03
CA ALA A 700 -0.47 -14.97 -22.63
C ALA A 700 -0.88 -13.51 -22.96
N VAL A 701 -1.84 -13.33 -23.86
CA VAL A 701 -2.38 -12.00 -24.20
C VAL A 701 -3.03 -11.38 -22.94
N PRO A 702 -2.61 -10.18 -22.50
CA PRO A 702 -3.11 -9.58 -21.27
C PRO A 702 -4.57 -9.15 -21.36
N THR A 703 -5.33 -9.42 -20.30
CA THR A 703 -6.68 -8.91 -20.09
C THR A 703 -6.69 -7.65 -19.21
N TYR A 704 -7.82 -6.96 -19.14
CA TYR A 704 -8.01 -5.83 -18.21
C TYR A 704 -7.67 -6.22 -16.76
N THR A 705 -8.13 -7.40 -16.35
CA THR A 705 -7.92 -7.98 -15.03
C THR A 705 -6.46 -8.35 -14.76
N ASP A 706 -5.67 -8.75 -15.76
CA ASP A 706 -4.23 -8.91 -15.58
C ASP A 706 -3.55 -7.59 -15.19
N VAL A 707 -3.99 -6.46 -15.76
CA VAL A 707 -3.47 -5.13 -15.41
C VAL A 707 -4.02 -4.64 -14.07
N GLN A 708 -5.29 -4.89 -13.75
CA GLN A 708 -5.87 -4.66 -12.42
C GLN A 708 -5.10 -5.43 -11.34
N ARG A 709 -4.80 -6.71 -11.54
CA ARG A 709 -4.00 -7.56 -10.65
C ARG A 709 -2.57 -7.04 -10.43
N ILE A 710 -1.91 -6.61 -11.50
CA ILE A 710 -0.55 -6.01 -11.40
C ILE A 710 -0.60 -4.64 -10.70
N PHE A 711 -1.62 -3.83 -11.00
CA PHE A 711 -1.89 -2.58 -10.30
C PHE A 711 -2.16 -2.83 -8.82
N ASN A 712 -2.86 -3.93 -8.47
CA ASN A 712 -3.17 -4.28 -7.09
C ASN A 712 -1.93 -4.73 -6.30
N LYS A 713 -1.08 -5.54 -6.91
CA LYS A 713 0.25 -5.89 -6.37
C LYS A 713 1.16 -4.66 -6.16
N ALA A 714 0.96 -3.57 -6.90
CA ALA A 714 1.81 -2.39 -6.85
C ALA A 714 1.27 -1.22 -5.99
N CYS A 715 -0.05 -0.95 -6.01
CA CYS A 715 -0.62 0.27 -5.43
C CYS A 715 -1.17 0.12 -4.00
N VAL A 716 -0.28 -0.09 -3.04
CA VAL A 716 -0.59 -0.21 -1.59
C VAL A 716 -1.53 0.90 -1.05
N GLU A 717 -1.56 2.10 -1.65
CA GLU A 717 -2.46 3.20 -1.23
C GLU A 717 -3.77 3.31 -2.02
N CYS A 718 -3.86 2.80 -3.27
CA CYS A 718 -5.07 2.88 -4.11
C CYS A 718 -6.25 2.04 -3.58
N HIS A 719 -6.07 1.36 -2.45
CA HIS A 719 -6.80 0.14 -2.13
C HIS A 719 -8.01 0.29 -1.22
N GLY A 720 -8.90 -0.69 -1.40
CA GLY A 720 -10.33 -0.61 -1.16
C GLY A 720 -10.92 -1.74 -0.31
N GLY A 721 -10.33 -2.95 -0.32
CA GLY A 721 -10.89 -4.12 0.38
C GLY A 721 -11.12 -3.86 1.88
N LEU A 722 -12.34 -4.11 2.39
CA LEU A 722 -12.93 -3.62 3.66
C LEU A 722 -13.55 -2.21 3.60
N ASP A 723 -14.31 -1.91 2.54
CA ASP A 723 -15.05 -0.64 2.34
C ASP A 723 -14.18 0.63 2.47
N TYR A 724 -12.89 0.55 2.13
CA TYR A 724 -12.06 1.75 1.94
C TYR A 724 -12.37 2.39 0.59
N PRO A 725 -12.55 3.72 0.51
CA PRO A 725 -12.41 4.43 -0.75
C PRO A 725 -10.97 4.32 -1.30
N PRO A 726 -10.80 4.09 -2.61
CA PRO A 726 -9.49 4.15 -3.26
C PRO A 726 -8.89 5.55 -3.14
N TYR A 727 -7.57 5.66 -2.96
CA TYR A 727 -6.92 6.96 -2.66
C TYR A 727 -7.18 8.03 -3.74
N SER A 728 -7.29 7.62 -5.01
CA SER A 728 -7.96 8.39 -6.06
C SER A 728 -8.19 7.53 -7.30
N ASN A 729 -9.44 7.37 -7.74
CA ASN A 729 -9.70 6.93 -9.11
C ASN A 729 -9.43 8.11 -10.08
N TYR A 730 -8.99 7.81 -11.30
CA TYR A 730 -8.76 8.83 -12.33
C TYR A 730 -10.11 9.22 -12.96
N GLY A 731 -10.90 10.01 -12.24
CA GLY A 731 -12.32 10.19 -12.52
C GLY A 731 -13.13 8.93 -12.17
N THR A 732 -14.36 8.86 -12.66
CA THR A 732 -15.29 7.74 -12.43
C THR A 732 -15.11 6.59 -13.43
N PHE A 733 -14.42 6.85 -14.55
CA PHE A 733 -14.42 6.00 -15.75
C PHE A 733 -13.48 4.78 -15.69
N LEU A 734 -12.25 4.91 -15.18
CA LEU A 734 -11.30 3.80 -15.03
C LEU A 734 -11.11 3.43 -13.54
N ASN A 735 -11.82 2.39 -13.08
CA ASN A 735 -11.66 1.84 -11.73
C ASN A 735 -10.78 0.57 -11.72
N LEU A 736 -9.48 0.71 -11.48
CA LEU A 736 -8.56 -0.42 -11.27
C LEU A 736 -8.51 -0.90 -9.80
N ALA A 737 -9.45 -0.49 -8.94
CA ALA A 737 -9.47 -0.91 -7.54
C ALA A 737 -9.94 -2.37 -7.38
N GLU A 738 -9.74 -2.89 -6.16
CA GLU A 738 -10.04 -4.26 -5.73
C GLU A 738 -11.55 -4.57 -5.67
N ASP A 739 -12.41 -3.55 -5.67
CA ASP A 739 -13.83 -3.63 -5.32
C ASP A 739 -14.80 -3.77 -6.52
N GLN A 740 -14.29 -3.84 -7.76
CA GLN A 740 -15.06 -3.69 -9.01
C GLN A 740 -16.07 -4.82 -9.32
N SER A 741 -16.48 -5.61 -8.33
CA SER A 741 -17.47 -6.70 -8.40
C SER A 741 -18.94 -6.21 -8.31
N GLY A 742 -19.23 -5.02 -8.82
CA GLY A 742 -20.59 -4.47 -8.86
C GLY A 742 -21.52 -5.29 -9.77
N PRO A 743 -22.79 -5.53 -9.38
CA PRO A 743 -23.71 -6.37 -10.16
C PRO A 743 -23.97 -5.78 -11.56
N GLY A 744 -23.51 -6.50 -12.59
CA GLY A 744 -23.62 -6.09 -13.99
C GLY A 744 -22.28 -5.75 -14.67
N VAL A 745 -21.19 -5.64 -13.92
CA VAL A 745 -19.83 -5.44 -14.46
C VAL A 745 -19.05 -6.75 -14.38
N ASN A 746 -18.58 -7.26 -15.51
CA ASN A 746 -17.61 -8.35 -15.55
C ASN A 746 -16.22 -7.78 -15.91
N PRO A 747 -15.26 -7.74 -14.97
CA PRO A 747 -13.91 -7.23 -15.21
C PRO A 747 -13.15 -7.95 -16.36
N LEU A 748 -13.41 -9.25 -16.55
CA LEU A 748 -12.78 -10.05 -17.63
C LEU A 748 -13.12 -9.52 -19.03
N THR A 749 -14.28 -8.87 -19.20
CA THR A 749 -14.81 -8.42 -20.49
C THR A 749 -14.76 -6.90 -20.64
N GLN A 750 -13.93 -6.18 -19.87
CA GLN A 750 -13.78 -4.74 -20.02
C GLN A 750 -12.86 -4.40 -21.21
N PRO A 751 -13.34 -3.67 -22.24
CA PRO A 751 -12.52 -3.35 -23.40
C PRO A 751 -11.41 -2.35 -23.06
N HIS A 752 -10.26 -2.47 -23.73
CA HIS A 752 -9.12 -1.55 -23.58
C HIS A 752 -9.50 -0.07 -23.77
N GLY A 753 -10.56 0.22 -24.53
CA GLY A 753 -11.12 1.58 -24.70
C GLY A 753 -11.46 2.32 -23.41
N ILE A 754 -11.73 1.63 -22.30
CA ILE A 754 -11.95 2.26 -20.98
C ILE A 754 -10.64 2.79 -20.40
N ALA A 755 -9.53 2.08 -20.62
CA ALA A 755 -8.19 2.49 -20.19
C ALA A 755 -7.49 3.42 -21.18
N ALA A 756 -7.95 3.47 -22.44
CA ALA A 756 -7.31 4.21 -23.53
C ALA A 756 -6.87 5.64 -23.16
N PRO A 757 -7.63 6.48 -22.43
CA PRO A 757 -7.15 7.80 -21.99
C PRO A 757 -5.79 7.78 -21.26
N LEU A 758 -5.51 6.75 -20.47
CA LEU A 758 -4.31 6.65 -19.62
C LEU A 758 -3.29 5.61 -20.13
N ALA A 759 -3.71 4.77 -21.07
CA ALA A 759 -2.98 3.63 -21.63
C ALA A 759 -2.58 3.83 -23.11
N THR A 760 -2.54 5.08 -23.63
CA THR A 760 -2.30 5.38 -25.06
C THR A 760 -0.98 4.87 -25.61
N SER A 761 0.06 4.75 -24.78
CA SER A 761 1.42 4.38 -25.20
C SER A 761 2.31 4.00 -24.02
N LEU A 762 3.51 3.47 -24.31
CA LEU A 762 4.55 3.23 -23.30
C LEU A 762 5.18 4.50 -22.71
N THR A 763 4.69 5.69 -23.10
CA THR A 763 5.02 6.96 -22.43
C THR A 763 3.87 7.47 -21.55
N ALA A 764 2.68 6.88 -21.66
CA ALA A 764 1.48 7.36 -20.99
C ALA A 764 1.56 7.25 -19.45
N PRO A 765 0.84 8.09 -18.69
CA PRO A 765 0.99 8.17 -17.24
C PRO A 765 0.74 6.85 -16.50
N LEU A 766 -0.08 5.94 -17.06
CA LEU A 766 -0.32 4.63 -16.46
C LEU A 766 0.92 3.72 -16.54
N TYR A 767 1.55 3.60 -17.72
CA TYR A 767 2.78 2.80 -17.85
C TYR A 767 3.90 3.40 -17.00
N GLU A 768 4.13 4.71 -17.11
CA GLU A 768 5.23 5.38 -16.39
C GLU A 768 5.08 5.26 -14.86
N ARG A 769 3.87 5.41 -14.31
CA ARG A 769 3.62 5.26 -12.87
C ARG A 769 3.60 3.81 -12.39
N ILE A 770 3.23 2.83 -13.24
CA ILE A 770 3.26 1.41 -12.81
C ILE A 770 4.68 0.82 -12.93
N THR A 771 5.47 1.17 -13.94
CA THR A 771 6.79 0.55 -14.22
C THR A 771 8.00 1.34 -13.74
N ARG A 772 7.80 2.47 -13.03
CA ARG A 772 8.87 3.28 -12.43
C ARG A 772 9.72 2.47 -11.45
N THR A 773 11.04 2.63 -11.51
CA THR A 773 12.01 1.80 -10.77
C THR A 773 12.64 2.48 -9.55
N THR A 774 12.35 3.76 -9.30
CA THR A 774 12.98 4.58 -8.25
C THR A 774 12.03 4.85 -7.08
N GLU A 775 12.49 4.63 -5.85
CA GLU A 775 11.69 4.86 -4.64
C GLU A 775 11.42 6.35 -4.33
N THR A 776 12.11 7.27 -5.02
CA THR A 776 12.08 8.71 -4.79
C THR A 776 10.82 9.36 -5.35
N CYS A 777 9.68 9.11 -4.70
CA CYS A 777 8.40 9.76 -4.98
C CYS A 777 8.14 10.95 -4.02
N PRO A 778 8.18 12.21 -4.48
CA PRO A 778 7.36 13.24 -3.83
C PRO A 778 5.87 12.92 -4.04
N PHE A 779 5.00 13.37 -3.13
CA PHE A 779 3.52 13.24 -3.18
C PHE A 779 2.91 11.81 -3.12
N GLY A 780 3.71 10.75 -3.22
CA GLY A 780 3.35 9.40 -2.77
C GLY A 780 2.35 8.61 -3.63
N MET A 781 2.39 8.75 -4.96
CA MET A 781 1.62 7.89 -5.87
C MET A 781 2.54 7.03 -6.75
N MET A 782 2.40 5.69 -6.61
CA MET A 782 2.82 4.59 -7.51
C MET A 782 4.20 4.64 -8.23
N PRO A 783 5.05 3.57 -8.11
CA PRO A 783 4.93 2.33 -7.33
C PRO A 783 5.79 2.45 -6.04
N CYS A 784 5.51 3.48 -5.23
CA CYS A 784 6.44 4.03 -4.25
C CYS A 784 6.71 3.08 -3.06
N GLY A 785 7.74 2.23 -3.21
CA GLY A 785 8.20 1.27 -2.20
C GLY A 785 7.18 0.17 -1.89
N GLY A 786 6.51 -0.36 -2.92
CA GLY A 786 6.06 -1.76 -2.93
C GLY A 786 7.18 -2.68 -3.41
N PRO A 787 6.97 -4.00 -3.59
CA PRO A 787 7.92 -4.83 -4.32
C PRO A 787 8.04 -4.33 -5.78
N PRO A 788 9.26 -4.28 -6.36
CA PRO A 788 9.41 -3.91 -7.76
C PRO A 788 8.71 -4.92 -8.67
N LEU A 789 8.05 -4.44 -9.72
CA LEU A 789 7.37 -5.32 -10.66
C LEU A 789 8.36 -6.27 -11.36
N SER A 790 7.90 -7.50 -11.59
CA SER A 790 8.68 -8.46 -12.36
C SER A 790 8.79 -8.00 -13.81
N LYS A 791 9.83 -8.49 -14.53
CA LYS A 791 9.94 -8.28 -15.98
C LYS A 791 8.69 -8.76 -16.73
N VAL A 792 8.04 -9.80 -16.23
CA VAL A 792 6.79 -10.35 -16.79
C VAL A 792 5.60 -9.43 -16.53
N ASP A 793 5.50 -8.80 -15.36
CA ASP A 793 4.44 -7.83 -15.09
C ASP A 793 4.59 -6.57 -15.96
N ILE A 794 5.82 -6.05 -16.07
CA ILE A 794 6.16 -4.93 -16.97
C ILE A 794 5.83 -5.27 -18.42
N GLU A 795 6.23 -6.46 -18.88
CA GLU A 795 5.95 -6.96 -20.24
C GLU A 795 4.44 -7.22 -20.47
N THR A 796 3.70 -7.64 -19.44
CA THR A 796 2.23 -7.79 -19.50
C THR A 796 1.57 -6.44 -19.74
N ILE A 797 1.93 -5.40 -18.97
CA ILE A 797 1.40 -4.05 -19.20
C ILE A 797 1.85 -3.54 -20.57
N ARG A 798 3.10 -3.79 -20.99
CA ARG A 798 3.62 -3.41 -22.30
C ARG A 798 2.79 -4.01 -23.44
N ARG A 799 2.46 -5.29 -23.37
CA ARG A 799 1.59 -6.00 -24.32
C ARG A 799 0.16 -5.49 -24.28
N TRP A 800 -0.38 -5.17 -23.11
CA TRP A 800 -1.71 -4.59 -22.98
C TRP A 800 -1.81 -3.18 -23.58
N ILE A 801 -0.73 -2.40 -23.51
CA ILE A 801 -0.68 -1.02 -24.01
C ILE A 801 -0.35 -0.94 -25.51
N VAL A 802 0.52 -1.81 -26.03
CA VAL A 802 0.87 -1.83 -27.47
C VAL A 802 -0.04 -2.75 -28.29
N GLY A 803 -0.44 -3.88 -27.71
CA GLY A 803 -1.10 -4.97 -28.43
C GLY A 803 -0.18 -5.66 -29.44
N ALA A 804 -0.82 -6.31 -30.41
CA ALA A 804 -0.18 -7.06 -31.47
C ALA A 804 -0.87 -6.80 -32.82
N ASN A 805 -0.30 -7.33 -33.91
CA ASN A 805 -0.70 -7.01 -35.28
C ASN A 805 -1.16 -8.25 -36.07
N PRO A 806 -2.31 -8.87 -35.73
CA PRO A 806 -2.87 -10.00 -36.47
C PRO A 806 -3.40 -9.58 -37.85
N SER A 807 -3.53 -10.52 -38.78
CA SER A 807 -3.93 -10.20 -40.15
C SER A 807 -4.36 -11.39 -41.01
N THR A 808 -4.97 -11.11 -42.16
CA THR A 808 -5.14 -12.07 -43.27
C THR A 808 -4.80 -11.42 -44.62
N TRP A 809 -4.10 -12.15 -45.48
CA TRP A 809 -3.65 -11.71 -46.82
C TRP A 809 -3.95 -12.78 -47.88
N GLY A 810 -4.02 -12.37 -49.15
CA GLY A 810 -4.01 -13.28 -50.30
C GLY A 810 -5.26 -14.16 -50.42
N ASP A 811 -5.11 -15.37 -50.95
CA ASP A 811 -6.01 -16.47 -50.60
C ASP A 811 -5.75 -16.91 -49.14
N PRO A 812 -6.74 -16.85 -48.21
CA PRO A 812 -6.49 -16.45 -46.81
C PRO A 812 -5.34 -17.14 -46.05
N HIS A 813 -4.20 -16.46 -46.05
CA HIS A 813 -3.05 -16.68 -45.17
C HIS A 813 -3.23 -15.85 -43.90
N LEU A 814 -3.51 -16.50 -42.77
CA LEU A 814 -3.85 -15.88 -41.49
C LEU A 814 -2.62 -15.82 -40.57
N THR A 815 -2.37 -14.65 -39.95
CA THR A 815 -1.43 -14.49 -38.84
C THR A 815 -2.20 -14.17 -37.56
N THR A 816 -2.13 -15.03 -36.55
CA THR A 816 -2.83 -14.83 -35.26
C THR A 816 -2.24 -13.69 -34.43
N ILE A 817 -2.95 -13.28 -33.37
CA ILE A 817 -2.49 -12.25 -32.42
C ILE A 817 -1.18 -12.62 -31.69
N ASP A 818 -0.88 -13.93 -31.58
CA ASP A 818 0.39 -14.44 -31.04
C ASP A 818 1.49 -14.60 -32.10
N GLY A 819 1.20 -14.31 -33.38
CA GLY A 819 2.16 -14.37 -34.48
C GLY A 819 2.28 -15.72 -35.19
N VAL A 820 1.27 -16.60 -35.12
CA VAL A 820 1.27 -17.90 -35.79
C VAL A 820 0.62 -17.79 -37.18
N ARG A 821 1.35 -18.16 -38.23
CA ARG A 821 0.88 -18.21 -39.64
C ARG A 821 0.22 -19.55 -39.95
N TYR A 822 -0.97 -19.55 -40.52
CA TYR A 822 -1.64 -20.74 -41.06
C TYR A 822 -2.64 -20.40 -42.18
N ASP A 823 -3.01 -21.39 -43.00
CA ASP A 823 -3.93 -21.17 -44.13
C ASP A 823 -5.37 -21.58 -43.77
N PHE A 824 -6.36 -20.77 -44.17
CA PHE A 824 -7.77 -21.04 -43.89
C PHE A 824 -8.68 -20.77 -45.11
N GLN A 825 -8.81 -21.78 -45.96
CA GLN A 825 -9.47 -21.67 -47.26
C GLN A 825 -10.99 -21.96 -47.22
N GLY A 826 -11.61 -21.97 -46.03
CA GLY A 826 -13.05 -22.27 -45.86
C GLY A 826 -13.96 -21.32 -46.64
N ALA A 827 -15.15 -21.78 -47.04
CA ALA A 827 -16.07 -21.00 -47.89
C ALA A 827 -17.33 -20.56 -47.14
N GLY A 828 -17.49 -19.24 -46.94
CA GLY A 828 -18.62 -18.65 -46.23
C GLY A 828 -18.29 -17.30 -45.61
N GLU A 829 -18.89 -17.02 -44.46
CA GLU A 829 -18.65 -15.80 -43.68
C GLU A 829 -18.17 -16.22 -42.28
N PHE A 830 -17.10 -15.59 -41.77
CA PHE A 830 -16.38 -16.02 -40.57
C PHE A 830 -15.97 -14.86 -39.67
N VAL A 831 -15.87 -15.10 -38.37
CA VAL A 831 -15.34 -14.12 -37.40
C VAL A 831 -13.81 -14.18 -37.40
N LEU A 832 -13.16 -13.18 -38.01
CA LEU A 832 -11.70 -13.05 -37.97
C LEU A 832 -11.21 -12.75 -36.56
N LEU A 833 -11.78 -11.73 -35.89
CA LEU A 833 -11.33 -11.31 -34.57
C LEU A 833 -12.46 -10.61 -33.80
N ARG A 834 -12.68 -10.93 -32.51
CA ARG A 834 -13.71 -10.29 -31.67
C ARG A 834 -13.30 -10.05 -30.21
N ASP A 835 -13.90 -9.02 -29.63
CA ASP A 835 -14.02 -8.73 -28.20
C ASP A 835 -15.37 -8.02 -27.94
N PRO A 836 -15.70 -7.63 -26.68
CA PRO A 836 -16.97 -6.97 -26.37
C PRO A 836 -17.21 -5.60 -27.04
N GLY A 837 -16.17 -4.91 -27.50
CA GLY A 837 -16.25 -3.59 -28.16
C GLY A 837 -15.94 -3.59 -29.67
N LEU A 838 -15.27 -4.63 -30.17
CA LEU A 838 -14.85 -4.81 -31.57
C LEU A 838 -15.24 -6.20 -32.09
N GLU A 839 -15.77 -6.31 -33.30
CA GLU A 839 -15.82 -7.59 -34.02
C GLU A 839 -15.55 -7.37 -35.51
N ILE A 840 -14.73 -8.24 -36.10
CA ILE A 840 -14.33 -8.25 -37.51
C ILE A 840 -14.79 -9.57 -38.12
N GLN A 841 -15.60 -9.48 -39.18
CA GLN A 841 -16.06 -10.61 -39.97
C GLN A 841 -15.57 -10.48 -41.42
N ALA A 842 -15.22 -11.60 -42.05
CA ALA A 842 -14.81 -11.67 -43.45
C ALA A 842 -15.66 -12.68 -44.23
N ARG A 843 -15.89 -12.38 -45.52
CA ARG A 843 -16.55 -13.28 -46.47
C ARG A 843 -15.50 -13.94 -47.36
N HIS A 844 -15.25 -15.22 -47.14
CA HIS A 844 -14.32 -16.02 -47.94
C HIS A 844 -15.10 -16.71 -49.07
N THR A 845 -14.80 -16.36 -50.32
CA THR A 845 -15.48 -16.87 -51.52
C THR A 845 -14.60 -17.89 -52.24
N PRO A 846 -15.10 -19.10 -52.55
CA PRO A 846 -14.31 -20.11 -53.25
C PRO A 846 -14.07 -19.72 -54.71
N ILE A 847 -12.85 -19.93 -55.22
CA ILE A 847 -12.47 -19.67 -56.62
C ILE A 847 -12.09 -20.96 -57.35
N GLN A 848 -12.15 -20.97 -58.69
CA GLN A 848 -11.63 -22.11 -59.45
C GLN A 848 -10.14 -21.94 -59.74
N THR A 849 -9.36 -22.97 -59.45
CA THR A 849 -7.94 -23.08 -59.79
C THR A 849 -7.66 -24.47 -60.35
N ASP A 850 -6.67 -24.62 -61.23
CA ASP A 850 -6.32 -25.95 -61.76
C ASP A 850 -5.61 -26.84 -60.73
N GLN A 851 -5.05 -26.26 -59.66
CA GLN A 851 -4.39 -26.95 -58.56
C GLN A 851 -4.71 -26.31 -57.19
N PRO A 852 -4.70 -27.07 -56.09
CA PRO A 852 -4.81 -26.51 -54.74
C PRO A 852 -3.53 -25.75 -54.32
N VAL A 853 -3.65 -24.96 -53.27
CA VAL A 853 -2.57 -24.20 -52.62
C VAL A 853 -1.91 -25.05 -51.52
N GLY A 854 -0.65 -24.75 -51.19
CA GLY A 854 0.11 -25.38 -50.11
C GLY A 854 1.04 -26.52 -50.54
N PRO A 855 1.43 -27.44 -49.63
CA PRO A 855 0.96 -27.52 -48.25
C PRO A 855 1.50 -26.40 -47.35
N ASP A 856 0.65 -25.89 -46.48
CA ASP A 856 1.05 -24.97 -45.40
C ASP A 856 1.93 -25.67 -44.36
N ALA A 857 2.87 -24.95 -43.76
CA ALA A 857 3.78 -25.49 -42.74
C ALA A 857 3.08 -25.79 -41.40
N HIS A 858 2.08 -24.99 -41.01
CA HIS A 858 1.41 -25.11 -39.71
C HIS A 858 0.33 -26.19 -39.71
N THR A 859 -0.54 -26.20 -40.70
CA THR A 859 -1.56 -27.24 -40.90
C THR A 859 -0.97 -28.51 -41.52
N GLY A 860 -0.03 -28.40 -42.46
CA GLY A 860 0.43 -29.51 -43.29
C GLY A 860 -0.62 -30.01 -44.29
N LEU A 861 -1.58 -29.16 -44.65
CA LEU A 861 -2.66 -29.46 -45.60
C LEU A 861 -2.47 -28.69 -46.91
N THR A 862 -2.86 -29.31 -48.02
CA THR A 862 -3.22 -28.58 -49.25
C THR A 862 -4.72 -28.30 -49.27
N ALA A 863 -5.12 -27.18 -49.85
CA ALA A 863 -6.52 -26.73 -49.87
C ALA A 863 -6.86 -25.95 -51.15
N CYS A 864 -8.13 -25.97 -51.55
CA CYS A 864 -8.59 -25.18 -52.69
C CYS A 864 -8.85 -23.73 -52.30
N ALA A 865 -8.25 -22.78 -53.03
CA ALA A 865 -8.24 -21.36 -52.68
C ALA A 865 -9.64 -20.75 -52.52
N SER A 866 -9.80 -19.89 -51.51
CA SER A 866 -10.88 -18.92 -51.42
C SER A 866 -10.29 -17.51 -51.37
N LEU A 867 -11.10 -16.46 -51.48
CA LEU A 867 -10.66 -15.06 -51.38
C LEU A 867 -11.53 -14.30 -50.39
N THR A 868 -10.94 -13.41 -49.60
CA THR A 868 -11.72 -12.43 -48.83
C THR A 868 -12.31 -11.39 -49.77
N THR A 869 -13.63 -11.40 -49.99
CA THR A 869 -14.34 -10.54 -50.96
C THR A 869 -15.25 -9.48 -50.33
N ALA A 870 -15.43 -9.56 -49.01
CA ALA A 870 -16.11 -8.54 -48.22
C ALA A 870 -15.65 -8.59 -46.76
N VAL A 871 -15.69 -7.44 -46.09
CA VAL A 871 -15.38 -7.30 -44.66
C VAL A 871 -16.51 -6.53 -43.98
N ALA A 872 -16.89 -6.97 -42.78
CA ALA A 872 -17.83 -6.27 -41.92
C ALA A 872 -17.24 -6.10 -40.52
N VAL A 873 -17.46 -4.93 -39.91
CA VAL A 873 -16.85 -4.54 -38.63
C VAL A 873 -17.90 -3.93 -37.71
N ARG A 874 -17.96 -4.38 -36.46
CA ARG A 874 -18.68 -3.70 -35.37
C ARG A 874 -17.69 -2.83 -34.59
N VAL A 875 -17.97 -1.53 -34.46
CA VAL A 875 -17.20 -0.59 -33.63
C VAL A 875 -18.16 0.08 -32.66
N GLY A 876 -18.18 -0.40 -31.42
CA GLY A 876 -19.19 -0.01 -30.43
C GLY A 876 -20.60 -0.35 -30.95
N SER A 877 -21.48 0.66 -31.04
CA SER A 877 -22.85 0.50 -31.55
C SER A 877 -22.98 0.46 -33.08
N HIS A 878 -21.94 0.81 -33.84
CA HIS A 878 -22.02 0.92 -35.29
C HIS A 878 -21.60 -0.35 -36.02
N ARG A 879 -22.26 -0.60 -37.15
CA ARG A 879 -21.98 -1.70 -38.07
C ARG A 879 -21.50 -1.15 -39.40
N ILE A 880 -20.28 -1.46 -39.78
CA ILE A 880 -19.62 -1.03 -41.00
C ILE A 880 -19.53 -2.24 -41.93
N THR A 881 -19.88 -2.10 -43.21
CA THR A 881 -19.63 -3.15 -44.22
C THR A 881 -18.92 -2.58 -45.43
N TYR A 882 -17.93 -3.30 -45.95
CA TYR A 882 -17.28 -3.00 -47.21
C TYR A 882 -17.33 -4.22 -48.11
N GLN A 883 -18.07 -4.11 -49.22
CA GLN A 883 -18.38 -5.23 -50.12
C GLN A 883 -18.72 -4.72 -51.53
N MET A 884 -18.77 -5.63 -52.51
CA MET A 884 -19.25 -5.33 -53.86
C MET A 884 -20.67 -4.72 -53.85
N ASN A 885 -20.88 -3.66 -54.64
CA ASN A 885 -22.22 -3.13 -54.88
C ASN A 885 -23.06 -4.13 -55.70
N ALA A 886 -24.32 -4.34 -55.31
CA ALA A 886 -25.17 -5.38 -55.86
C ALA A 886 -25.69 -5.10 -57.29
N GLU A 887 -25.62 -3.85 -57.76
CA GLU A 887 -26.06 -3.44 -59.11
C GLU A 887 -24.87 -3.19 -60.06
N ARG A 888 -23.71 -2.86 -59.50
CA ARG A 888 -22.45 -2.56 -60.19
C ARG A 888 -21.27 -3.26 -59.47
N PRO A 889 -21.04 -4.56 -59.76
CA PRO A 889 -20.01 -5.38 -59.11
C PRO A 889 -18.59 -4.80 -59.22
N GLU A 890 -18.33 -3.97 -60.24
CA GLU A 890 -17.06 -3.26 -60.44
C GLU A 890 -16.78 -2.15 -59.42
N LEU A 891 -17.73 -1.84 -58.53
CA LEU A 891 -17.59 -0.86 -57.46
C LEU A 891 -17.73 -1.49 -56.08
N LEU A 892 -16.91 -1.04 -55.13
CA LEU A 892 -17.08 -1.32 -53.72
C LEU A 892 -17.99 -0.29 -53.05
N GLU A 893 -18.83 -0.77 -52.14
CA GLU A 893 -19.80 0.00 -51.39
C GLU A 893 -19.48 -0.04 -49.90
N LEU A 894 -19.22 1.14 -49.33
CA LEU A 894 -19.18 1.35 -47.89
C LEU A 894 -20.60 1.55 -47.37
N ARG A 895 -21.00 0.79 -46.35
CA ARG A 895 -22.22 1.03 -45.58
C ARG A 895 -21.91 1.28 -44.11
N ILE A 896 -22.74 2.11 -43.49
CA ILE A 896 -22.79 2.31 -42.04
C ILE A 896 -24.24 2.10 -41.60
N ASP A 897 -24.46 1.21 -40.65
CA ASP A 897 -25.77 0.86 -40.09
C ASP A 897 -26.81 0.53 -41.17
N GLY A 898 -26.39 -0.26 -42.17
CA GLY A 898 -27.19 -0.69 -43.33
C GLY A 898 -27.21 0.27 -44.52
N LYS A 899 -26.73 1.52 -44.36
CA LYS A 899 -26.92 2.62 -45.32
C LYS A 899 -25.67 2.88 -46.17
N PRO A 900 -25.75 2.83 -47.51
CA PRO A 900 -24.66 3.26 -48.39
C PRO A 900 -24.19 4.68 -48.04
N THR A 901 -22.88 4.82 -47.83
CA THR A 901 -22.24 6.03 -47.31
C THR A 901 -21.01 6.36 -48.15
N GLN A 902 -20.90 7.61 -48.60
CA GLN A 902 -19.72 8.09 -49.34
C GLN A 902 -18.63 8.55 -48.37
N LEU A 903 -17.39 8.10 -48.59
CA LEU A 903 -16.25 8.53 -47.81
C LEU A 903 -15.74 9.89 -48.31
N GLY A 904 -15.74 10.89 -47.43
CA GLY A 904 -15.06 12.17 -47.64
C GLY A 904 -13.58 12.08 -47.28
N SER A 905 -13.07 13.05 -46.52
CA SER A 905 -11.73 12.94 -45.92
C SER A 905 -11.71 11.97 -44.74
N GLU A 906 -12.74 12.02 -43.88
CA GLU A 906 -12.95 11.10 -42.77
C GLU A 906 -14.46 11.01 -42.44
N ILE A 907 -14.87 9.96 -41.73
CA ILE A 907 -16.19 9.82 -41.12
C ILE A 907 -15.98 9.57 -39.62
N LEU A 908 -16.58 10.38 -38.76
CA LEU A 908 -16.54 10.20 -37.30
C LEU A 908 -17.80 9.49 -36.81
N LEU A 909 -17.62 8.37 -36.10
CA LEU A 909 -18.70 7.54 -35.55
C LEU A 909 -19.12 8.07 -34.17
N SER A 910 -20.42 8.03 -33.82
CA SER A 910 -20.87 8.48 -32.49
C SER A 910 -20.48 7.50 -31.37
N GLY A 911 -20.27 6.23 -31.71
CA GLY A 911 -19.56 5.26 -30.86
C GLY A 911 -18.06 5.54 -30.67
N GLY A 912 -17.54 6.66 -31.20
CA GLY A 912 -16.24 7.23 -30.87
C GLY A 912 -15.06 6.84 -31.77
N GLY A 913 -15.24 5.91 -32.71
CA GLY A 913 -14.25 5.56 -33.73
C GLY A 913 -14.31 6.47 -34.98
N ARG A 914 -13.49 6.17 -35.99
CA ARG A 914 -13.51 6.86 -37.29
C ARG A 914 -13.19 5.93 -38.47
N ILE A 915 -13.52 6.40 -39.67
CA ILE A 915 -13.15 5.77 -40.95
C ILE A 915 -12.41 6.80 -41.82
N THR A 916 -11.27 6.43 -42.38
CA THR A 916 -10.46 7.23 -43.32
C THR A 916 -10.12 6.40 -44.56
N ALA A 917 -9.70 7.06 -45.64
CA ALA A 917 -9.11 6.37 -46.79
C ALA A 917 -7.63 6.09 -46.51
N THR A 918 -7.10 4.97 -47.01
CA THR A 918 -5.63 4.75 -47.02
C THR A 918 -5.03 5.35 -48.30
N PRO A 919 -3.68 5.39 -48.44
CA PRO A 919 -3.02 5.76 -49.68
C PRO A 919 -3.25 4.77 -50.85
N ALA A 920 -3.93 3.64 -50.60
CA ALA A 920 -4.32 2.68 -51.61
C ALA A 920 -5.65 3.06 -52.27
N SER A 921 -5.75 2.90 -53.60
CA SER A 921 -7.01 3.12 -54.32
C SER A 921 -8.10 2.15 -53.85
N GLY A 922 -9.15 2.66 -53.20
CA GLY A 922 -10.22 1.86 -52.60
C GLY A 922 -9.87 1.25 -51.24
N GLY A 923 -8.70 1.55 -50.66
CA GLY A 923 -8.34 1.09 -49.32
C GLY A 923 -8.99 1.93 -48.21
N LEU A 924 -9.35 1.28 -47.10
CA LEU A 924 -10.01 1.90 -45.95
C LEU A 924 -9.21 1.65 -44.67
N GLN A 925 -9.21 2.62 -43.77
CA GLN A 925 -8.73 2.47 -42.40
C GLN A 925 -9.87 2.77 -41.43
N ILE A 926 -10.19 1.81 -40.56
CA ILE A 926 -11.19 1.94 -39.50
C ILE A 926 -10.45 1.97 -38.17
N GLU A 927 -10.62 3.02 -37.38
CA GLU A 927 -9.94 3.20 -36.09
C GLU A 927 -10.94 3.22 -34.93
N THR A 928 -10.71 2.39 -33.92
CA THR A 928 -11.60 2.26 -32.74
C THR A 928 -11.26 3.28 -31.66
N PRO A 929 -12.16 3.56 -30.69
CA PRO A 929 -11.86 4.40 -29.53
C PRO A 929 -10.68 3.90 -28.67
N GLY A 930 -10.31 2.62 -28.81
CA GLY A 930 -9.24 1.97 -28.07
C GLY A 930 -7.87 1.97 -28.76
N GLY A 931 -7.73 2.63 -29.92
CA GLY A 931 -6.48 2.75 -30.68
C GLY A 931 -6.22 1.62 -31.68
N THR A 932 -7.07 0.59 -31.76
CA THR A 932 -6.97 -0.48 -32.77
C THR A 932 -7.31 0.08 -34.15
N ARG A 933 -6.47 -0.22 -35.15
CA ARG A 933 -6.65 0.19 -36.55
C ARG A 933 -6.82 -1.03 -37.43
N ILE A 934 -7.86 -1.04 -38.25
CA ILE A 934 -8.17 -2.09 -39.22
C ILE A 934 -7.92 -1.51 -40.60
N ILE A 935 -6.95 -2.05 -41.31
CA ILE A 935 -6.45 -1.58 -42.61
C ILE A 935 -6.93 -2.57 -43.66
N LEU A 936 -7.79 -2.08 -44.56
CA LEU A 936 -8.26 -2.80 -45.72
C LEU A 936 -7.49 -2.32 -46.95
N THR A 937 -6.80 -3.24 -47.63
CA THR A 937 -6.25 -3.01 -48.97
C THR A 937 -6.95 -3.95 -49.95
N VAL A 938 -7.27 -3.46 -51.14
CA VAL A 938 -8.17 -4.12 -52.08
C VAL A 938 -7.64 -4.01 -53.50
N ASP A 939 -7.98 -4.98 -54.35
CA ASP A 939 -7.82 -4.84 -55.79
C ASP A 939 -8.89 -5.62 -56.58
N TRP A 940 -9.03 -5.31 -57.86
CA TRP A 940 -10.06 -5.88 -58.74
C TRP A 940 -9.49 -6.97 -59.64
N TRP A 941 -9.93 -8.22 -59.44
CA TRP A 941 -9.56 -9.32 -60.33
C TRP A 941 -10.51 -9.36 -61.54
N ALA A 942 -10.06 -8.75 -62.65
CA ALA A 942 -10.86 -8.58 -63.86
C ALA A 942 -11.31 -9.90 -64.53
N HIS A 943 -10.57 -11.01 -64.37
CA HIS A 943 -10.98 -12.32 -64.86
C HIS A 943 -12.25 -12.79 -64.13
N TYR A 944 -12.21 -12.95 -62.80
CA TYR A 944 -13.36 -13.40 -62.02
C TYR A 944 -14.42 -12.32 -61.74
N GLN A 945 -14.17 -11.05 -62.09
CA GLN A 945 -15.06 -9.92 -61.81
C GLN A 945 -15.40 -9.82 -60.32
N VAL A 946 -14.36 -9.92 -59.49
CA VAL A 946 -14.45 -9.96 -58.04
C VAL A 946 -13.41 -9.02 -57.42
N TRP A 947 -13.77 -8.33 -56.35
CA TRP A 947 -12.81 -7.64 -55.50
C TRP A 947 -12.23 -8.62 -54.48
N TYR A 948 -10.91 -8.62 -54.32
CA TYR A 948 -10.22 -9.34 -53.26
C TYR A 948 -9.58 -8.34 -52.30
N MET A 949 -9.57 -8.68 -51.01
CA MET A 949 -9.26 -7.77 -49.92
C MET A 949 -8.32 -8.43 -48.91
N ASN A 950 -7.32 -7.68 -48.46
CA ASN A 950 -6.53 -8.04 -47.28
C ASN A 950 -7.06 -7.30 -46.05
N VAL A 951 -6.87 -7.90 -44.87
CA VAL A 951 -7.23 -7.29 -43.57
C VAL A 951 -6.00 -7.29 -42.65
N GLY A 952 -5.33 -6.15 -42.56
CA GLY A 952 -4.35 -5.90 -41.51
C GLY A 952 -5.04 -5.33 -40.27
N VAL A 953 -4.69 -5.80 -39.07
CA VAL A 953 -5.09 -5.13 -37.82
C VAL A 953 -3.81 -4.68 -37.11
N GLN A 954 -3.66 -3.38 -36.90
CA GLN A 954 -2.60 -2.83 -36.05
C GLN A 954 -3.16 -2.56 -34.65
N GLN A 955 -2.36 -2.85 -33.62
CA GLN A 955 -2.76 -2.66 -32.23
C GLN A 955 -4.10 -3.37 -31.91
N ALA A 956 -4.24 -4.64 -32.27
CA ALA A 956 -5.33 -5.48 -31.76
C ALA A 956 -5.23 -5.67 -30.24
N ARG A 957 -6.37 -5.88 -29.58
CA ARG A 957 -6.50 -6.38 -28.20
C ARG A 957 -7.47 -7.56 -28.10
N ALA A 958 -8.43 -7.64 -29.01
CA ALA A 958 -9.32 -8.78 -29.19
C ALA A 958 -8.56 -10.10 -29.36
N THR A 959 -9.02 -11.16 -28.69
CA THR A 959 -8.31 -12.44 -28.55
C THR A 959 -9.05 -13.65 -29.12
N GLU A 960 -10.30 -13.48 -29.56
CA GLU A 960 -11.17 -14.56 -30.04
C GLU A 960 -11.39 -14.48 -31.56
N GLY A 961 -11.65 -15.60 -32.23
CA GLY A 961 -11.83 -15.69 -33.68
C GLY A 961 -10.71 -16.46 -34.39
N LEU A 962 -10.75 -16.50 -35.73
CA LEU A 962 -9.73 -17.19 -36.54
C LEU A 962 -8.31 -16.61 -36.37
N LEU A 963 -8.21 -15.30 -36.09
CA LEU A 963 -6.96 -14.60 -35.78
C LEU A 963 -6.66 -14.55 -34.27
N GLY A 964 -7.46 -15.26 -33.46
CA GLY A 964 -7.38 -15.26 -32.00
C GLY A 964 -6.15 -15.93 -31.41
N ALA A 965 -6.05 -15.89 -30.08
CA ALA A 965 -4.90 -16.41 -29.35
C ALA A 965 -4.87 -17.96 -29.37
N ILE A 966 -3.68 -18.55 -29.49
CA ILE A 966 -3.51 -20.01 -29.48
C ILE A 966 -3.09 -20.47 -28.08
N ALA A 967 -3.96 -21.23 -27.44
CA ALA A 967 -3.73 -21.76 -26.09
C ALA A 967 -2.53 -22.74 -26.05
N PRO A 968 -1.81 -22.85 -24.92
CA PRO A 968 -0.70 -23.78 -24.78
C PRO A 968 -1.15 -25.24 -24.98
N GLY A 969 -0.43 -26.01 -25.78
CA GLY A 969 -0.83 -27.38 -26.14
C GLY A 969 -2.05 -27.46 -27.06
N ASN A 970 -2.55 -26.34 -27.58
CA ASN A 970 -3.52 -26.28 -28.67
C ASN A 970 -2.80 -25.93 -29.99
N TRP A 971 -3.34 -26.35 -31.14
CA TRP A 971 -2.76 -26.05 -32.46
C TRP A 971 -3.52 -25.01 -33.29
N LEU A 972 -4.71 -24.62 -32.84
CA LEU A 972 -5.54 -23.55 -33.41
C LEU A 972 -6.01 -22.63 -32.26
N PRO A 973 -6.64 -21.49 -32.54
CA PRO A 973 -7.39 -20.74 -31.53
C PRO A 973 -8.46 -21.60 -30.82
N ALA A 974 -8.97 -21.12 -29.70
CA ALA A 974 -10.11 -21.76 -29.03
C ALA A 974 -11.39 -21.68 -29.88
N LEU A 975 -12.37 -22.53 -29.59
CA LEU A 975 -13.74 -22.41 -30.12
C LEU A 975 -14.50 -21.26 -29.39
N PRO A 976 -15.64 -20.78 -29.93
CA PRO A 976 -16.38 -19.63 -29.35
C PRO A 976 -16.96 -19.84 -27.96
N ASP A 977 -16.91 -21.06 -27.43
CA ASP A 977 -17.33 -21.47 -26.07
C ASP A 977 -16.13 -21.69 -25.11
N GLY A 978 -14.89 -21.48 -25.59
CA GLY A 978 -13.65 -21.72 -24.85
C GLY A 978 -13.05 -23.12 -25.03
N THR A 979 -13.69 -24.03 -25.78
CA THR A 979 -13.18 -25.38 -26.01
C THR A 979 -11.86 -25.36 -26.77
N LEU A 980 -10.89 -26.16 -26.32
CA LEU A 980 -9.59 -26.35 -26.97
C LEU A 980 -9.58 -27.62 -27.84
N LEU A 981 -8.83 -27.61 -28.94
CA LEU A 981 -8.75 -28.74 -29.90
C LEU A 981 -7.57 -29.70 -29.63
N GLY A 982 -6.66 -29.33 -28.72
CA GLY A 982 -5.50 -30.14 -28.32
C GLY A 982 -4.31 -30.03 -29.27
N GLU A 983 -3.32 -30.92 -29.12
CA GLU A 983 -2.12 -30.91 -29.97
C GLU A 983 -2.46 -31.22 -31.43
N ARG A 984 -1.63 -30.73 -32.38
CA ARG A 984 -1.85 -30.93 -33.82
C ARG A 984 -1.89 -32.43 -34.14
N PRO A 985 -3.01 -32.97 -34.68
CA PRO A 985 -3.10 -34.39 -35.01
C PRO A 985 -1.97 -34.84 -35.94
N THR A 986 -1.44 -36.05 -35.75
CA THR A 986 -0.36 -36.57 -36.59
C THR A 986 -0.84 -36.89 -38.01
N ASP A 987 -2.04 -37.45 -38.15
CA ASP A 987 -2.69 -37.71 -39.44
C ASP A 987 -3.26 -36.44 -40.11
N ALA A 988 -3.28 -36.42 -41.44
CA ALA A 988 -3.72 -35.28 -42.24
C ALA A 988 -5.25 -35.20 -42.43
N TYR A 989 -5.99 -36.32 -42.35
CA TYR A 989 -7.44 -36.30 -42.38
C TYR A 989 -7.98 -35.75 -41.06
N GLU A 990 -7.46 -36.21 -39.91
CA GLU A 990 -7.85 -35.66 -38.61
C GLU A 990 -7.57 -34.16 -38.46
N ARG A 991 -6.49 -33.63 -39.07
CA ARG A 991 -6.26 -32.19 -39.19
C ARG A 991 -7.30 -31.48 -40.04
N TYR A 992 -7.66 -32.05 -41.20
CA TYR A 992 -8.71 -31.52 -42.06
C TYR A 992 -10.07 -31.46 -41.33
N ILE A 993 -10.47 -32.54 -40.64
CA ILE A 993 -11.70 -32.58 -39.84
C ILE A 993 -11.66 -31.53 -38.71
N ALA A 994 -10.53 -31.41 -38.02
CA ALA A 994 -10.37 -30.41 -36.95
C ALA A 994 -10.42 -28.97 -37.46
N LEU A 995 -9.86 -28.68 -38.64
CA LEU A 995 -9.83 -27.33 -39.21
C LEU A 995 -11.12 -26.94 -39.95
N TYR A 996 -11.55 -27.76 -40.92
CA TYR A 996 -12.60 -27.41 -41.88
C TYR A 996 -14.00 -27.99 -41.55
N GLU A 997 -14.10 -28.99 -40.66
CA GLU A 997 -15.41 -29.48 -40.17
C GLU A 997 -15.75 -29.06 -38.74
N LYS A 998 -14.74 -28.81 -37.87
CA LYS A 998 -14.96 -28.40 -36.47
C LYS A 998 -14.68 -26.91 -36.26
N PHE A 999 -13.47 -26.45 -36.53
CA PHE A 999 -13.05 -25.06 -36.27
C PHE A 999 -13.73 -24.05 -37.19
N GLU A 1000 -13.77 -24.32 -38.51
CA GLU A 1000 -14.49 -23.51 -39.50
C GLU A 1000 -15.96 -23.31 -39.12
N ASP A 1001 -16.66 -24.41 -38.84
CA ASP A 1001 -18.11 -24.41 -38.63
C ASP A 1001 -18.50 -23.78 -37.29
N ALA A 1002 -17.60 -23.80 -36.29
CA ALA A 1002 -17.77 -23.10 -35.02
C ALA A 1002 -17.58 -21.58 -35.16
N TRP A 1003 -16.60 -21.13 -35.95
CA TRP A 1003 -16.34 -19.69 -36.20
C TRP A 1003 -17.14 -19.10 -37.38
N ARG A 1004 -18.03 -19.90 -37.99
CA ARG A 1004 -18.91 -19.47 -39.08
C ARG A 1004 -19.99 -18.51 -38.58
N VAL A 1005 -20.17 -17.41 -39.29
CA VAL A 1005 -21.19 -16.40 -39.05
C VAL A 1005 -22.58 -16.97 -39.33
N THR A 1006 -23.48 -16.82 -38.35
CA THR A 1006 -24.88 -17.24 -38.47
C THR A 1006 -25.74 -16.07 -38.92
N LYS A 1007 -27.00 -16.33 -39.29
CA LYS A 1007 -27.97 -15.29 -39.62
C LYS A 1007 -28.09 -14.24 -38.49
N ASP A 1008 -27.99 -14.69 -37.24
CA ASP A 1008 -28.28 -13.87 -36.06
C ASP A 1008 -27.00 -13.19 -35.50
N THR A 1009 -25.81 -13.63 -35.92
CA THR A 1009 -24.53 -12.96 -35.61
C THR A 1009 -23.96 -12.12 -36.76
N SER A 1010 -24.58 -12.12 -37.94
CA SER A 1010 -24.02 -11.47 -39.13
C SER A 1010 -23.96 -9.95 -39.05
N LEU A 1011 -22.77 -9.42 -39.34
CA LEU A 1011 -22.53 -7.99 -39.51
C LEU A 1011 -22.73 -7.52 -40.96
N PHE A 1012 -22.97 -8.41 -41.93
CA PHE A 1012 -23.12 -8.07 -43.35
C PHE A 1012 -24.51 -7.54 -43.71
N ASP A 1013 -24.56 -6.76 -44.80
CA ASP A 1013 -25.78 -6.37 -45.50
C ASP A 1013 -26.00 -7.28 -46.71
N TYR A 1014 -27.22 -7.79 -46.90
CA TYR A 1014 -27.58 -8.70 -47.99
C TYR A 1014 -28.58 -8.07 -48.96
N ALA A 1015 -28.42 -8.32 -50.25
CA ALA A 1015 -29.45 -8.03 -51.24
C ALA A 1015 -30.63 -9.02 -51.11
N SER A 1016 -31.81 -8.63 -51.61
CA SER A 1016 -33.06 -9.37 -51.41
C SER A 1016 -32.96 -10.83 -51.84
N GLY A 1017 -33.28 -11.76 -50.92
CA GLY A 1017 -33.22 -13.20 -51.14
C GLY A 1017 -31.90 -13.87 -50.74
N TYR A 1018 -30.86 -13.12 -50.37
CA TYR A 1018 -29.57 -13.67 -49.91
C TYR A 1018 -29.38 -13.61 -48.39
N SER A 1019 -28.44 -14.43 -47.89
CA SER A 1019 -28.04 -14.54 -46.48
C SER A 1019 -26.68 -15.25 -46.35
N THR A 1020 -26.18 -15.49 -45.12
CA THR A 1020 -24.97 -16.30 -44.87
C THR A 1020 -24.97 -17.64 -45.62
N ALA A 1021 -26.13 -18.31 -45.68
CA ALA A 1021 -26.31 -19.60 -46.36
C ALA A 1021 -26.16 -19.50 -47.89
N SER A 1022 -26.26 -18.31 -48.47
CA SER A 1022 -26.03 -18.08 -49.90
C SER A 1022 -24.54 -18.15 -50.24
N TYR A 1023 -23.66 -17.63 -49.37
CA TYR A 1023 -22.20 -17.62 -49.55
C TYR A 1023 -21.50 -18.87 -48.99
N THR A 1024 -22.09 -19.53 -47.98
CA THR A 1024 -21.52 -20.75 -47.37
C THR A 1024 -21.47 -21.93 -48.34
N LEU A 1025 -20.33 -22.62 -48.43
CA LEU A 1025 -20.18 -23.90 -49.14
C LEU A 1025 -19.41 -24.90 -48.26
N LYS A 1026 -20.13 -25.69 -47.46
CA LYS A 1026 -19.54 -26.63 -46.47
C LYS A 1026 -18.67 -27.75 -47.04
N SER A 1027 -18.64 -27.96 -48.35
CA SER A 1027 -17.79 -28.96 -49.01
C SER A 1027 -16.52 -28.33 -49.58
N TRP A 1028 -16.06 -27.21 -49.03
CA TRP A 1028 -14.92 -26.45 -49.53
C TRP A 1028 -14.05 -25.93 -48.37
N PRO A 1029 -12.73 -26.19 -48.39
CA PRO A 1029 -11.98 -26.91 -49.43
C PRO A 1029 -12.28 -28.42 -49.41
N GLU A 1030 -12.10 -29.11 -50.55
CA GLU A 1030 -12.21 -30.58 -50.61
C GLU A 1030 -10.89 -31.25 -50.17
N TYR A 1031 -10.97 -32.24 -49.27
CA TYR A 1031 -9.80 -32.97 -48.79
C TYR A 1031 -9.07 -33.71 -49.93
N LYS A 1032 -7.81 -33.34 -50.18
CA LYS A 1032 -6.95 -33.88 -51.26
C LYS A 1032 -7.52 -33.67 -52.67
N ALA A 1033 -8.23 -32.57 -52.90
CA ALA A 1033 -8.58 -32.12 -54.25
C ALA A 1033 -7.33 -32.08 -55.17
N THR A 1034 -7.47 -32.58 -56.40
CA THR A 1034 -6.43 -32.49 -57.44
C THR A 1034 -6.64 -31.32 -58.40
N SER A 1035 -7.83 -30.73 -58.40
CA SER A 1035 -8.20 -29.50 -59.09
C SER A 1035 -9.40 -28.87 -58.38
N CYS A 1036 -9.57 -27.56 -58.43
CA CYS A 1036 -10.54 -26.84 -57.62
C CYS A 1036 -11.70 -26.34 -58.48
N ARG A 1037 -12.92 -26.80 -58.19
CA ARG A 1037 -14.11 -26.57 -59.04
C ARG A 1037 -15.35 -26.20 -58.22
N VAL A 1038 -15.94 -25.05 -58.53
CA VAL A 1038 -17.01 -24.44 -57.73
C VAL A 1038 -18.38 -24.98 -58.18
N ASN A 1039 -18.93 -25.91 -57.42
CA ASN A 1039 -20.22 -26.58 -57.70
C ASN A 1039 -21.47 -25.73 -57.35
N LYS A 1040 -21.30 -24.65 -56.60
CA LYS A 1040 -22.35 -23.71 -56.18
C LYS A 1040 -21.88 -22.28 -56.45
N GLN A 1041 -22.49 -21.61 -57.42
CA GLN A 1041 -22.15 -20.22 -57.75
C GLN A 1041 -22.45 -19.27 -56.57
N PRO A 1042 -21.46 -18.48 -56.09
CA PRO A 1042 -21.68 -17.44 -55.09
C PRO A 1042 -22.50 -16.26 -55.65
N PRO A 1043 -23.37 -15.62 -54.84
CA PRO A 1043 -24.15 -14.45 -55.29
C PRO A 1043 -23.29 -13.33 -55.87
N GLY A 1044 -23.61 -12.89 -57.10
CA GLY A 1044 -22.94 -11.78 -57.79
C GLY A 1044 -21.60 -12.12 -58.44
N ILE A 1045 -21.09 -13.36 -58.32
CA ILE A 1045 -19.75 -13.74 -58.79
C ILE A 1045 -19.87 -14.82 -59.87
N PRO A 1046 -19.29 -14.64 -61.08
CA PRO A 1046 -19.38 -15.60 -62.17
C PRO A 1046 -18.43 -16.79 -61.97
N VAL A 1047 -18.94 -18.02 -62.18
CA VAL A 1047 -18.07 -19.20 -62.35
C VAL A 1047 -17.45 -19.13 -63.75
N LYS A 1048 -16.11 -19.15 -63.81
CA LYS A 1048 -15.32 -19.15 -65.05
C LYS A 1048 -14.21 -20.19 -64.97
N GLU A 1049 -13.77 -20.66 -66.14
CA GLU A 1049 -12.59 -21.53 -66.24
C GLU A 1049 -11.37 -20.88 -65.56
N PRO A 1050 -10.52 -21.67 -64.88
CA PRO A 1050 -9.32 -21.17 -64.22
C PRO A 1050 -8.34 -20.57 -65.23
N LEU A 1051 -7.53 -19.60 -64.77
CA LEU A 1051 -6.31 -19.25 -65.48
C LEU A 1051 -5.31 -20.40 -65.36
N LYS A 1052 -4.38 -20.48 -66.30
CA LYS A 1052 -3.32 -21.48 -66.23
C LYS A 1052 -2.40 -21.20 -65.04
N PRO A 1053 -2.06 -22.20 -64.22
CA PRO A 1053 -1.04 -22.06 -63.18
C PRO A 1053 0.28 -21.54 -63.72
N ILE A 1054 0.96 -20.73 -62.91
CA ILE A 1054 2.31 -20.23 -63.17
C ILE A 1054 3.29 -21.15 -62.41
N ALA A 1055 4.48 -21.39 -62.98
CA ALA A 1055 5.50 -22.19 -62.29
C ALA A 1055 5.95 -21.47 -61.01
N LEU A 1056 6.18 -22.20 -59.91
CA LEU A 1056 6.50 -21.56 -58.63
C LEU A 1056 7.79 -20.71 -58.70
N GLU A 1057 8.79 -21.17 -59.45
CA GLU A 1057 10.04 -20.44 -59.68
C GLU A 1057 9.85 -19.15 -60.49
N GLU A 1058 8.81 -19.08 -61.33
CA GLU A 1058 8.41 -17.88 -62.07
C GLU A 1058 7.59 -16.94 -61.17
N ALA A 1059 6.65 -17.49 -60.39
CA ALA A 1059 5.89 -16.76 -59.38
C ALA A 1059 6.81 -16.11 -58.32
N GLU A 1060 7.88 -16.78 -57.90
CA GLU A 1060 8.92 -16.22 -57.02
C GLU A 1060 9.65 -15.02 -57.64
N GLN A 1061 9.85 -14.98 -58.97
CA GLN A 1061 10.43 -13.80 -59.63
C GLN A 1061 9.39 -12.68 -59.80
N ILE A 1062 8.12 -13.02 -60.00
CA ILE A 1062 7.00 -12.06 -60.08
C ILE A 1062 6.80 -11.38 -58.71
N CYS A 1063 6.75 -12.13 -57.61
CA CYS A 1063 6.60 -11.64 -56.24
C CYS A 1063 7.88 -11.04 -55.63
N LYS A 1064 8.98 -10.95 -56.38
CA LYS A 1064 10.31 -10.53 -55.88
C LYS A 1064 10.36 -9.15 -55.22
N ALA A 1065 9.42 -8.26 -55.56
CA ALA A 1065 9.30 -6.94 -54.95
C ALA A 1065 8.67 -6.96 -53.55
N VAL A 1066 7.98 -8.05 -53.17
CA VAL A 1066 7.42 -8.24 -51.83
C VAL A 1066 8.57 -8.44 -50.83
N THR A 1067 8.79 -7.45 -49.98
CA THR A 1067 10.05 -7.30 -49.22
C THR A 1067 10.18 -8.23 -48.01
N THR A 1068 9.07 -8.73 -47.47
CA THR A 1068 9.07 -9.65 -46.32
C THR A 1068 9.09 -11.11 -46.80
N ASP A 1069 9.98 -11.92 -46.23
CA ASP A 1069 10.19 -13.32 -46.64
C ASP A 1069 8.94 -14.21 -46.46
N GLU A 1070 8.04 -13.84 -45.56
CA GLU A 1070 6.75 -14.50 -45.35
C GLU A 1070 5.79 -14.18 -46.49
N ARG A 1071 5.34 -12.92 -46.60
CA ARG A 1071 4.41 -12.48 -47.66
C ARG A 1071 4.94 -12.73 -49.08
N ARG A 1072 6.25 -12.83 -49.28
CA ARG A 1072 6.84 -13.19 -50.59
C ARG A 1072 6.65 -14.66 -50.94
N ARG A 1073 6.70 -15.58 -49.96
CA ARG A 1073 6.34 -16.99 -50.18
C ARG A 1073 4.84 -17.12 -50.42
N ASP A 1074 4.05 -16.46 -49.57
CA ASP A 1074 2.59 -16.43 -49.66
C ASP A 1074 2.18 -15.97 -51.07
N CYS A 1075 2.56 -14.75 -51.47
CA CYS A 1075 2.38 -14.22 -52.84
C CYS A 1075 2.79 -15.19 -53.95
N ALA A 1076 3.92 -15.90 -53.81
CA ALA A 1076 4.37 -16.85 -54.82
C ALA A 1076 3.47 -18.10 -54.89
N GLN A 1077 2.85 -18.50 -53.77
CA GLN A 1077 1.80 -19.52 -53.72
C GLN A 1077 0.50 -19.01 -54.37
N ASP A 1078 0.02 -17.80 -54.02
CA ASP A 1078 -1.14 -17.17 -54.66
C ASP A 1078 -0.97 -17.15 -56.19
N VAL A 1079 0.12 -16.54 -56.69
CA VAL A 1079 0.37 -16.32 -58.12
C VAL A 1079 0.53 -17.66 -58.87
N ALA A 1080 1.21 -18.65 -58.27
CA ALA A 1080 1.39 -19.97 -58.88
C ALA A 1080 0.07 -20.75 -59.00
N ALA A 1081 -0.80 -20.71 -57.99
CA ALA A 1081 -2.05 -21.47 -57.97
C ALA A 1081 -3.19 -20.77 -58.72
N THR A 1082 -3.30 -19.44 -58.62
CA THR A 1082 -4.35 -18.63 -59.26
C THR A 1082 -4.07 -18.32 -60.72
N GLY A 1083 -2.80 -18.28 -61.13
CA GLY A 1083 -2.37 -17.80 -62.44
C GLY A 1083 -2.51 -16.28 -62.64
N GLU A 1084 -2.65 -15.50 -61.56
CA GLU A 1084 -2.86 -14.04 -61.62
C GLU A 1084 -1.68 -13.25 -61.01
N PRO A 1085 -0.80 -12.66 -61.84
CA PRO A 1085 0.29 -11.79 -61.37
C PRO A 1085 -0.18 -10.55 -60.59
N GLY A 1086 -1.45 -10.14 -60.71
CA GLY A 1086 -2.03 -9.00 -60.00
C GLY A 1086 -1.89 -9.06 -58.47
N PHE A 1087 -1.82 -10.25 -57.87
CA PHE A 1087 -1.69 -10.42 -56.41
C PHE A 1087 -0.48 -9.68 -55.82
N VAL A 1088 0.65 -9.59 -56.55
CA VAL A 1088 1.85 -8.85 -56.10
C VAL A 1088 1.49 -7.43 -55.67
N LYS A 1089 0.64 -6.75 -56.44
CA LYS A 1089 0.25 -5.36 -56.21
C LYS A 1089 -0.49 -5.20 -54.88
N VAL A 1090 -1.35 -6.16 -54.47
CA VAL A 1090 -2.05 -6.07 -53.18
C VAL A 1090 -1.09 -6.32 -52.01
N TYR A 1091 -0.13 -7.23 -52.16
CA TYR A 1091 0.91 -7.50 -51.16
C TYR A 1091 1.88 -6.31 -50.98
N GLU A 1092 2.36 -5.71 -52.07
CA GLU A 1092 3.16 -4.48 -52.04
C GLU A 1092 2.37 -3.31 -51.42
N THR A 1093 1.10 -3.17 -51.79
CA THR A 1093 0.23 -2.08 -51.30
C THR A 1093 -0.03 -2.22 -49.80
N ALA A 1094 -0.31 -3.44 -49.31
CA ALA A 1094 -0.40 -3.74 -47.88
C ALA A 1094 0.89 -3.37 -47.14
N LEU A 1095 2.04 -3.91 -47.58
CA LEU A 1095 3.34 -3.61 -47.00
C LEU A 1095 3.66 -2.11 -46.97
N LYS A 1096 3.25 -1.35 -47.99
CA LYS A 1096 3.46 0.10 -48.06
C LYS A 1096 2.54 0.87 -47.11
N VAL A 1097 1.27 0.49 -46.98
CA VAL A 1097 0.32 1.16 -46.08
C VAL A 1097 0.63 0.87 -44.61
N GLU A 1098 1.04 -0.37 -44.29
CA GLU A 1098 1.40 -0.75 -42.91
C GLU A 1098 2.82 -0.31 -42.51
N GLY A 1099 3.72 -0.18 -43.49
CA GLY A 1099 5.10 0.26 -43.28
C GLY A 1099 5.25 1.77 -43.01
N ASN A 1100 4.20 2.55 -43.26
CA ASN A 1100 4.13 3.99 -43.01
C ASN A 1100 4.33 4.29 -41.51
N LEU A 1101 5.48 4.88 -41.14
CA LEU A 1101 5.79 5.19 -39.76
C LEU A 1101 4.93 6.37 -39.27
N PRO A 1102 4.33 6.30 -38.07
CA PRO A 1102 3.52 7.41 -37.57
C PRO A 1102 4.40 8.53 -36.98
N PRO A 1103 3.87 9.76 -36.86
CA PRO A 1103 4.58 10.91 -36.31
C PRO A 1103 5.20 10.67 -34.92
N GLY A 1104 6.32 11.34 -34.62
CA GLY A 1104 6.94 11.27 -33.29
C GLY A 1104 5.99 11.74 -32.17
N VAL A 1105 6.14 11.21 -30.96
CA VAL A 1105 5.32 11.60 -29.79
C VAL A 1105 5.56 13.08 -29.44
N LEU A 1106 4.50 13.89 -29.57
CA LEU A 1106 4.52 15.32 -29.25
C LEU A 1106 4.49 15.57 -27.73
N LYS A 1107 4.99 16.72 -27.28
CA LYS A 1107 5.12 17.07 -25.86
C LYS A 1107 4.15 18.16 -25.43
N LEU A 1108 3.33 17.90 -24.41
CA LEU A 1108 2.41 18.89 -23.87
C LEU A 1108 3.15 19.97 -23.04
N VAL A 1109 2.77 21.24 -23.25
CA VAL A 1109 3.39 22.39 -22.60
C VAL A 1109 2.53 22.90 -21.45
N GLY A 1110 1.23 23.11 -21.66
CA GLY A 1110 0.30 23.53 -20.61
C GLY A 1110 -1.17 23.56 -21.08
N PRO A 1111 -2.15 23.64 -20.17
CA PRO A 1111 -2.02 23.60 -18.71
C PRO A 1111 -1.49 22.24 -18.22
N LYS A 1112 -0.87 22.17 -17.03
CA LYS A 1112 -0.23 20.92 -16.55
C LYS A 1112 -1.25 19.89 -16.06
N ASP A 1113 -0.82 18.63 -15.91
CA ASP A 1113 -1.63 17.56 -15.33
C ASP A 1113 -2.09 17.92 -13.90
N ASN A 1114 -3.41 17.85 -13.68
CA ASN A 1114 -4.12 18.30 -12.47
C ASN A 1114 -4.01 19.81 -12.18
N ALA A 1115 -3.78 20.63 -13.19
CA ALA A 1115 -3.89 22.09 -13.08
C ALA A 1115 -5.34 22.52 -12.78
N VAL A 1116 -5.48 23.68 -12.13
CA VAL A 1116 -6.77 24.26 -11.77
C VAL A 1116 -6.87 25.64 -12.41
N GLU A 1117 -7.57 25.70 -13.54
CA GLU A 1117 -7.59 26.82 -14.48
C GLU A 1117 -8.94 27.56 -14.45
N SER A 1118 -9.01 28.71 -15.12
CA SER A 1118 -10.32 29.36 -15.36
C SER A 1118 -11.11 28.62 -16.44
N SER A 1119 -12.43 28.82 -16.47
CA SER A 1119 -13.36 28.36 -17.52
C SER A 1119 -13.02 28.83 -18.95
N LEU A 1120 -12.00 29.68 -19.15
CA LEU A 1120 -11.33 29.87 -20.43
C LEU A 1120 -9.89 29.36 -20.33
N VAL A 1121 -9.58 28.26 -21.04
CA VAL A 1121 -8.30 27.53 -20.94
C VAL A 1121 -7.52 27.62 -22.24
N SER A 1122 -6.24 28.02 -22.18
CA SER A 1122 -5.31 28.02 -23.32
C SER A 1122 -4.39 26.79 -23.29
N PHE A 1123 -4.62 25.86 -24.21
CA PHE A 1123 -3.86 24.63 -24.38
C PHE A 1123 -2.66 24.86 -25.31
N LYS A 1124 -1.50 24.27 -25.00
CA LYS A 1124 -0.24 24.43 -25.74
C LYS A 1124 0.59 23.15 -25.76
N TRP A 1125 1.26 22.90 -26.89
CA TRP A 1125 2.15 21.75 -27.09
C TRP A 1125 3.39 22.14 -27.92
N ASP A 1126 4.47 21.38 -27.77
CA ASP A 1126 5.61 21.44 -28.68
C ASP A 1126 5.30 20.60 -29.92
N GLY A 1127 5.75 21.06 -31.09
CA GLY A 1127 5.63 20.30 -32.34
C GLY A 1127 6.49 19.03 -32.37
N THR A 1128 6.20 18.18 -33.35
CA THR A 1128 6.92 16.92 -33.62
C THR A 1128 7.28 16.83 -35.11
N TYR A 1129 7.98 15.77 -35.51
CA TYR A 1129 8.32 15.48 -36.89
C TYR A 1129 7.94 14.03 -37.24
N ASP A 1130 7.75 13.78 -38.53
CA ASP A 1130 7.54 12.43 -39.05
C ASP A 1130 8.87 11.80 -39.53
N LYS A 1131 9.00 10.48 -39.39
CA LYS A 1131 10.23 9.75 -39.77
C LYS A 1131 10.39 9.58 -41.27
N ASP A 1132 9.28 9.39 -41.97
CA ASP A 1132 9.21 9.24 -43.43
C ASP A 1132 9.08 10.62 -44.12
N GLN A 1133 9.10 11.69 -43.31
CA GLN A 1133 9.11 13.12 -43.67
C GLN A 1133 7.78 13.67 -44.19
N ASP A 1134 6.67 13.00 -43.88
CA ASP A 1134 5.32 13.49 -44.17
C ASP A 1134 4.88 14.67 -43.26
N SER A 1135 3.84 15.38 -43.71
CA SER A 1135 3.41 16.65 -43.09
C SER A 1135 2.52 16.42 -41.86
N VAL A 1136 3.10 16.52 -40.66
CA VAL A 1136 2.37 16.34 -39.40
C VAL A 1136 1.40 17.51 -39.10
N GLY A 1137 0.12 17.21 -38.95
CA GLY A 1137 -0.90 18.11 -38.39
C GLY A 1137 -1.35 17.70 -36.98
N TYR A 1138 -1.89 18.64 -36.21
CA TYR A 1138 -2.27 18.49 -34.81
C TYR A 1138 -3.77 18.64 -34.60
N ARG A 1139 -4.39 17.68 -33.91
CA ARG A 1139 -5.80 17.68 -33.52
C ARG A 1139 -5.92 17.67 -32.00
N HIS A 1140 -6.33 18.80 -31.42
CA HIS A 1140 -6.58 18.93 -29.98
C HIS A 1140 -7.90 18.26 -29.58
N CYS A 1141 -7.94 17.57 -28.43
CA CYS A 1141 -9.13 16.91 -27.89
C CYS A 1141 -9.33 17.23 -26.40
N VAL A 1142 -10.57 17.51 -25.97
CA VAL A 1142 -10.93 17.77 -24.57
C VAL A 1142 -12.34 17.28 -24.24
N TRP A 1143 -12.51 16.54 -23.14
CA TRP A 1143 -13.78 15.94 -22.71
C TRP A 1143 -13.89 15.84 -21.18
N SER A 1144 -15.11 15.66 -20.65
CA SER A 1144 -15.31 15.48 -19.20
C SER A 1144 -14.69 14.17 -18.70
N VAL A 1145 -14.18 14.14 -17.47
CA VAL A 1145 -13.67 12.91 -16.83
C VAL A 1145 -14.75 11.84 -16.59
N ASP A 1146 -16.03 12.21 -16.67
CA ASP A 1146 -17.19 11.32 -16.47
C ASP A 1146 -17.64 10.59 -17.74
N VAL A 1147 -16.98 10.81 -18.89
CA VAL A 1147 -17.33 10.16 -20.17
C VAL A 1147 -16.10 9.57 -20.87
N GLY A 1148 -16.34 8.53 -21.67
CA GLY A 1148 -15.30 7.93 -22.50
C GLY A 1148 -14.80 8.87 -23.60
N PHE A 1149 -13.55 8.68 -24.02
CA PHE A 1149 -12.99 9.42 -25.16
C PHE A 1149 -13.71 9.06 -26.46
N THR A 1150 -13.95 10.08 -27.30
CA THR A 1150 -14.45 9.92 -28.67
C THR A 1150 -13.71 10.88 -29.60
N TYR A 1151 -13.53 10.52 -30.87
CA TYR A 1151 -13.01 11.46 -31.88
C TYR A 1151 -13.90 12.71 -32.08
N GLN A 1152 -15.16 12.69 -31.61
CA GLN A 1152 -16.06 13.86 -31.61
C GLN A 1152 -15.70 14.90 -30.53
N ALA A 1153 -14.92 14.53 -29.51
CA ALA A 1153 -14.36 15.46 -28.52
C ALA A 1153 -13.08 16.18 -29.02
N CYS A 1154 -12.70 15.96 -30.28
CA CYS A 1154 -11.54 16.55 -30.92
C CYS A 1154 -11.91 17.69 -31.88
N ALA A 1155 -10.92 18.52 -32.23
CA ALA A 1155 -11.04 19.46 -33.34
C ALA A 1155 -11.45 18.74 -34.63
N SER A 1156 -12.36 19.35 -35.40
CA SER A 1156 -12.99 18.72 -36.57
C SER A 1156 -12.05 18.47 -37.75
N LYS A 1157 -10.82 19.02 -37.70
CA LYS A 1157 -9.69 18.75 -38.62
C LYS A 1157 -8.37 18.92 -37.87
N PRO A 1158 -7.27 18.26 -38.29
CA PRO A 1158 -5.92 18.60 -37.85
C PRO A 1158 -5.49 19.97 -38.41
N THR A 1159 -4.56 20.63 -37.72
CA THR A 1159 -4.06 21.98 -38.03
C THR A 1159 -2.55 22.08 -37.83
N GLN A 1160 -1.88 23.11 -38.34
CA GLN A 1160 -0.46 23.39 -38.04
C GLN A 1160 -0.27 24.21 -36.75
N GLU A 1161 -1.35 24.52 -36.02
CA GLU A 1161 -1.28 25.29 -34.79
C GLU A 1161 -0.69 24.47 -33.63
N LEU A 1162 0.11 25.14 -32.79
CA LEU A 1162 0.71 24.57 -31.58
C LEU A 1162 0.00 25.03 -30.28
N SER A 1163 -1.14 25.68 -30.42
CA SER A 1163 -2.00 26.09 -29.31
C SER A 1163 -3.45 26.26 -29.72
N THR A 1164 -4.36 26.16 -28.76
CA THR A 1164 -5.78 26.53 -28.93
C THR A 1164 -6.34 27.06 -27.61
N THR A 1165 -7.51 27.71 -27.64
CA THR A 1165 -8.17 28.21 -26.43
C THR A 1165 -9.65 27.82 -26.47
N VAL A 1166 -10.09 27.12 -25.42
CA VAL A 1166 -11.45 26.54 -25.33
C VAL A 1166 -12.13 27.07 -24.07
N ARG A 1167 -13.45 27.30 -24.16
CA ARG A 1167 -14.29 27.59 -23.00
C ARG A 1167 -14.88 26.28 -22.46
N LEU A 1168 -14.69 26.04 -21.17
CA LEU A 1168 -15.16 24.87 -20.43
C LEU A 1168 -16.21 25.30 -19.38
N GLU A 1169 -16.93 24.33 -18.83
CA GLU A 1169 -17.92 24.60 -17.77
C GLU A 1169 -17.22 24.67 -16.41
N SER A 1170 -17.60 25.66 -15.60
CA SER A 1170 -17.06 25.83 -14.24
C SER A 1170 -17.51 24.71 -13.30
N GLY A 1171 -16.63 24.31 -12.38
CA GLY A 1171 -16.91 23.30 -11.36
C GLY A 1171 -16.81 21.85 -11.88
N ARG A 1172 -16.18 21.63 -13.04
CA ARG A 1172 -16.00 20.32 -13.67
C ARG A 1172 -14.53 20.01 -13.97
N ASP A 1173 -14.22 18.73 -14.01
CA ASP A 1173 -12.93 18.19 -14.40
C ASP A 1173 -12.96 17.70 -15.85
N TYR A 1174 -11.86 17.94 -16.56
CA TYR A 1174 -11.69 17.57 -17.96
C TYR A 1174 -10.38 16.82 -18.19
N PHE A 1175 -10.43 15.83 -19.08
CA PHE A 1175 -9.25 15.25 -19.72
C PHE A 1175 -8.96 15.97 -21.03
N TRP A 1176 -7.69 16.13 -21.38
CA TRP A 1176 -7.27 16.64 -22.68
C TRP A 1176 -6.01 15.96 -23.21
N LYS A 1177 -5.92 15.87 -24.55
CA LYS A 1177 -4.75 15.35 -25.29
C LYS A 1177 -4.65 16.02 -26.67
N VAL A 1178 -3.57 15.74 -27.39
CA VAL A 1178 -3.40 16.14 -28.79
C VAL A 1178 -3.00 14.91 -29.60
N ILE A 1179 -3.54 14.77 -30.80
CA ILE A 1179 -3.20 13.72 -31.76
C ILE A 1179 -2.42 14.35 -32.90
N ALA A 1180 -1.24 13.81 -33.20
CA ALA A 1180 -0.46 14.13 -34.39
C ALA A 1180 -0.87 13.17 -35.53
N GLU A 1181 -1.16 13.70 -36.72
CA GLU A 1181 -1.67 12.98 -37.90
C GLU A 1181 -0.82 13.32 -39.12
N ASP A 1182 -0.39 12.32 -39.91
CA ASP A 1182 0.47 12.51 -41.10
C ASP A 1182 -0.29 12.78 -42.42
N GLY A 1183 -1.59 12.47 -42.46
CA GLY A 1183 -2.40 12.50 -43.69
C GLY A 1183 -2.21 11.28 -44.62
N LYS A 1184 -1.51 10.24 -44.17
CA LYS A 1184 -1.32 8.93 -44.82
C LYS A 1184 -1.97 7.78 -44.06
N GLY A 1185 -2.27 7.95 -42.77
CA GLY A 1185 -2.93 6.95 -41.93
C GLY A 1185 -2.22 6.74 -40.59
N GLY A 1186 -0.95 7.14 -40.50
CA GLY A 1186 -0.20 7.19 -39.26
C GLY A 1186 -0.69 8.32 -38.36
N SER A 1187 -0.91 7.99 -37.09
CA SER A 1187 -1.14 8.99 -36.06
C SER A 1187 -0.64 8.52 -34.70
N THR A 1188 -0.23 9.51 -33.89
CA THR A 1188 0.39 9.32 -32.58
C THR A 1188 -0.25 10.28 -31.58
N GLU A 1189 -0.68 9.74 -30.44
CA GLU A 1189 -1.28 10.55 -29.38
C GLU A 1189 -0.23 11.06 -28.39
N SER A 1190 -0.49 12.22 -27.80
CA SER A 1190 0.23 12.71 -26.63
C SER A 1190 -0.12 11.92 -25.36
N LEU A 1191 0.49 12.30 -24.24
CA LEU A 1191 -0.09 12.02 -22.92
C LEU A 1191 -1.50 12.63 -22.84
N THR A 1192 -2.41 12.00 -22.11
CA THR A 1192 -3.63 12.68 -21.62
C THR A 1192 -3.33 13.30 -20.26
N TRP A 1193 -3.74 14.55 -20.07
CA TRP A 1193 -3.64 15.28 -18.79
C TRP A 1193 -5.03 15.69 -18.29
N ARG A 1194 -5.21 15.75 -16.97
CA ARG A 1194 -6.43 16.25 -16.31
C ARG A 1194 -6.30 17.75 -16.00
N LEU A 1195 -7.41 18.46 -15.95
CA LEU A 1195 -7.53 19.78 -15.31
C LEU A 1195 -8.90 19.96 -14.64
N THR A 1196 -8.99 20.91 -13.71
CA THR A 1196 -10.26 21.41 -13.14
C THR A 1196 -10.53 22.82 -13.67
N ALA A 1197 -11.75 23.10 -14.12
CA ALA A 1197 -12.17 24.43 -14.59
C ALA A 1197 -12.95 25.21 -13.49
N LYS A 1198 -12.64 26.50 -13.33
CA LYS A 1198 -13.27 27.43 -12.38
C LYS A 1198 -14.01 28.61 -13.03
#